data_AF-A0A1L9SQP9-F1
#
_entry.id   AF-A0A1L9SQP9-F1
#
_cell.length_a   1.000
_cell.length_b   1.000
_cell.length_c   1.000
_cell.angle_alpha   90.00
_cell.angle_beta   90.00
_cell.angle_gamma   90.00
#
_symmetry.space_group_name_H-M   'P 1'
#
loop_
_entity.id
_entity.type
_entity.pdbx_description
1 polymer ?
#
loop_
_entity_poly.entity_id
_entity_poly.type
_entity_poly.pdbx_seq_one_letter_code
_entity_poly.pdbx_strand_id
1 'polypeptide(L)'
;MNITGLHDSLSSYGESSYLPSTAFAGPAKLGLGDYQTASEPGNEETLPYNALNPVHSRSSAVPDANDPIVMYLLTENAIGDSRNYEILSIDDVESLKKEHVFLTSRVESTRRKLALETKLRDAARSLSRLHQPKSIHHNDPGYENGGSPGYDTSESTDEELNLSIRKCEDLAQELSKLERRKHDTHQRLLEHTAGILQLTHKGLKKNLKNGMPRTPESIYSNTRGSAYGFDNRSMYKAPENLEDFGPNSKRALENSSSLNSLQSTERRLEELSARVRDMVTQANSPDEIQLFPQSSSNGGPVNPTASIEAHLAYIESCLASLSPYQAGGGGSDPNNIPHHTVEGLHEINARLHHVLAESGLSRSPTIPPPPEPMEGGLQEQLSYANTGVDSLQNRIDGLLEQKSILTTQIQQQRELNSKSDAERDAHIADLVEQLSLARKDLELSDREHQATRDELSLVMEQFDSVRQEMTLEDQKRSSKDSSALNSEREARAKAESDISRLESLLEQLQVETRAHTEEATEARARAEEELAHMEATLEEVRTDAESRVVEATALRAEAEDEISRLQAALEQVQSESDAQLREAVDARVRAEQELAHLEATLEDVRAHSDSHAVEATTLQAQAEEVSRLQAALEQVHSETDARLKEATEARARAEEELAHMEATLEEVRADADSRTVEATTLRAEAEGEVSRLQAALEQAHSETDAQLKEALEARARAEQELAQMEATLEEVRADADSHAVEATALRAQAEGEVSRLQAALEQAQAETGDQLKEAIEARDLAEEKANRLQAELTELEGEIVRAQTELTVVKAELDGAYGTRAQRAAEVAANPAIQMEIDYLNTRNLELTEELATLRGRSDVNSDLQQRVELLEKELRETLDDYEVMTKSSIEFEKEREGFESIIDGLRDRCESLETQLSEERINGMGLHSPATSVGRDGPSETTSTMVLKNEFKKMMRDTRSENIRILKNVDDSRHWFAV
;
A
#
# COMPACT_ATOMS: atom_id res chain seq x y z
N MET A 1 -60.93 26.00 17.22
CA MET A 1 -60.56 27.27 17.88
C MET A 1 -59.13 27.57 17.47
N ASN A 2 -58.96 28.27 16.36
CA ASN A 2 -58.87 29.73 16.25
C ASN A 2 -57.45 30.25 16.52
N ILE A 3 -56.95 31.00 15.52
CA ILE A 3 -55.88 32.00 15.53
C ILE A 3 -54.49 31.43 15.14
N THR A 4 -54.08 31.38 13.85
CA THR A 4 -53.51 32.45 12.98
C THR A 4 -52.44 33.29 13.70
N GLY A 5 -51.21 33.52 13.26
CA GLY A 5 -50.53 33.37 11.98
C GLY A 5 -49.38 34.39 11.95
N LEU A 6 -48.24 33.96 11.39
CA LEU A 6 -47.27 34.70 10.58
C LEU A 6 -46.56 35.99 11.08
N HIS A 7 -45.24 35.83 11.20
CA HIS A 7 -44.15 36.52 10.47
C HIS A 7 -43.99 38.06 10.50
N ASP A 8 -42.84 38.45 11.08
CA ASP A 8 -41.74 39.23 10.50
C ASP A 8 -42.02 40.31 9.45
N SER A 9 -41.45 41.50 9.66
CA SER A 9 -40.48 42.10 8.73
C SER A 9 -39.92 43.46 9.17
N LEU A 10 -38.59 43.59 9.02
CA LEU A 10 -37.83 44.81 8.63
C LEU A 10 -37.65 45.90 9.71
N SER A 11 -36.56 46.67 9.79
CA SER A 11 -35.24 46.72 9.16
C SER A 11 -34.54 47.98 9.71
N SER A 12 -33.21 47.97 9.69
CA SER A 12 -32.36 49.13 9.31
C SER A 12 -31.74 50.03 10.40
N TYR A 13 -30.39 50.08 10.30
CA TYR A 13 -29.41 51.03 10.83
C TYR A 13 -28.98 50.91 12.31
N GLY A 14 -28.08 49.96 12.55
CA GLY A 14 -27.08 50.04 13.62
C GLY A 14 -25.76 50.57 13.08
N GLU A 15 -25.43 51.81 13.43
CA GLU A 15 -24.15 52.46 13.15
C GLU A 15 -23.10 51.97 14.17
N SER A 16 -21.92 51.60 13.67
CA SER A 16 -20.83 50.96 14.42
C SER A 16 -19.96 52.01 15.12
N SER A 17 -19.74 51.87 16.42
CA SER A 17 -18.54 52.43 17.08
C SER A 17 -18.18 51.60 18.32
N TYR A 18 -17.29 50.63 18.16
CA TYR A 18 -16.52 50.09 19.28
C TYR A 18 -15.03 50.07 18.91
N LEU A 19 -14.22 50.67 19.78
CA LEU A 19 -12.81 50.32 19.97
C LEU A 19 -12.67 49.53 21.28
N PRO A 20 -11.60 48.71 21.43
CA PRO A 20 -11.70 47.39 22.05
C PRO A 20 -10.98 47.27 23.40
N SER A 21 -11.31 46.23 24.17
CA SER A 21 -10.39 45.69 25.19
C SER A 21 -10.56 44.20 25.43
N THR A 22 -9.45 43.51 25.10
CA THR A 22 -8.81 42.40 25.85
C THR A 22 -9.54 41.08 26.07
N ALA A 23 -9.22 40.15 25.16
CA ALA A 23 -8.58 38.85 25.42
C ALA A 23 -8.90 38.08 26.71
N PHE A 24 -9.50 36.90 26.55
CA PHE A 24 -9.06 35.69 27.25
C PHE A 24 -9.28 34.47 26.34
N ALA A 25 -8.22 33.68 26.16
CA ALA A 25 -8.18 32.48 25.34
C ALA A 25 -8.57 31.25 26.17
N GLY A 26 -9.41 30.40 25.59
CA GLY A 26 -9.76 29.05 26.06
C GLY A 26 -9.83 28.10 24.86
N PRO A 27 -9.58 26.79 25.05
CA PRO A 27 -9.03 25.92 24.01
C PRO A 27 -10.07 25.45 23.00
N ALA A 28 -9.69 25.50 21.72
CA ALA A 28 -10.52 25.11 20.60
C ALA A 28 -10.74 23.58 20.53
N LYS A 29 -12.01 23.17 20.64
CA LYS A 29 -12.53 21.97 19.97
C LYS A 29 -12.60 22.30 18.48
N LEU A 30 -11.67 21.79 17.68
CA LEU A 30 -11.75 21.87 16.22
C LEU A 30 -12.40 20.58 15.71
N GLY A 31 -13.71 20.70 15.47
CA GLY A 31 -14.52 19.71 14.78
C GLY A 31 -14.16 19.65 13.30
N LEU A 32 -14.19 18.42 12.79
CA LEU A 32 -14.11 18.03 11.40
C LEU A 32 -15.31 18.66 10.63
N GLY A 33 -15.08 19.73 9.88
CA GLY A 33 -16.15 20.45 9.19
C GLY A 33 -15.81 21.13 7.85
N ASP A 34 -14.53 21.17 7.44
CA ASP A 34 -14.12 22.02 6.31
C ASP A 34 -13.56 21.25 5.10
N TYR A 35 -14.24 20.17 4.70
CA TYR A 35 -13.96 19.50 3.42
C TYR A 35 -15.21 19.34 2.56
N GLN A 36 -15.96 20.43 2.34
CA GLN A 36 -16.90 20.50 1.22
C GLN A 36 -17.29 21.94 0.92
N THR A 37 -16.67 22.53 -0.09
CA THR A 37 -17.20 23.47 -1.10
C THR A 37 -16.05 24.29 -1.67
N ALA A 38 -15.52 23.89 -2.83
CA ALA A 38 -14.64 24.74 -3.61
C ALA A 38 -14.89 24.48 -5.10
N SER A 39 -15.97 25.08 -5.60
CA SER A 39 -16.19 25.41 -7.00
C SER A 39 -17.31 26.44 -7.08
N GLU A 40 -16.95 27.74 -7.04
CA GLU A 40 -17.41 28.72 -8.02
C GLU A 40 -16.56 30.01 -7.92
N PRO A 41 -16.31 30.72 -9.04
CA PRO A 41 -15.33 31.80 -9.13
C PRO A 41 -15.99 33.17 -8.98
N GLY A 42 -15.42 34.05 -8.15
CA GLY A 42 -15.89 35.43 -8.09
C GLY A 42 -15.15 36.30 -7.07
N ASN A 43 -14.43 37.28 -7.62
CA ASN A 43 -13.86 38.47 -6.97
C ASN A 43 -12.46 38.35 -6.37
N GLU A 44 -11.51 38.72 -7.22
CA GLU A 44 -10.15 39.14 -6.93
C GLU A 44 -10.14 40.34 -5.96
N GLU A 45 -9.69 40.12 -4.73
CA GLU A 45 -8.87 41.10 -4.02
C GLU A 45 -7.46 40.50 -3.89
N THR A 46 -6.52 41.14 -4.57
CA THR A 46 -5.12 40.72 -4.69
C THR A 46 -4.42 40.70 -3.33
N LEU A 47 -4.32 39.53 -2.71
CA LEU A 47 -3.26 39.24 -1.75
C LEU A 47 -2.06 38.65 -2.50
N PRO A 48 -0.81 39.04 -2.16
CA PRO A 48 0.36 38.69 -2.96
C PRO A 48 0.64 37.18 -2.91
N TYR A 49 0.39 36.52 -4.04
CA TYR A 49 0.71 35.12 -4.27
C TYR A 49 2.23 34.89 -4.27
N ASN A 50 2.68 33.87 -3.55
CA ASN A 50 4.03 33.32 -3.68
C ASN A 50 4.04 32.32 -4.85
N ALA A 51 4.54 32.75 -6.02
CA ALA A 51 4.44 31.99 -7.28
C ALA A 51 5.28 30.70 -7.34
N LEU A 52 6.03 30.35 -6.28
CA LEU A 52 6.93 29.20 -6.27
C LEU A 52 6.48 28.02 -5.40
N ASN A 53 5.40 28.12 -4.63
CA ASN A 53 4.97 26.98 -3.80
C ASN A 53 3.45 26.93 -3.53
N PRO A 54 2.67 26.17 -4.32
CA PRO A 54 1.20 26.16 -4.25
C PRO A 54 0.61 25.36 -3.07
N VAL A 55 1.42 24.79 -2.17
CA VAL A 55 0.96 23.89 -1.09
C VAL A 55 0.78 24.60 0.26
N HIS A 56 1.32 25.81 0.45
CA HIS A 56 1.25 26.54 1.73
C HIS A 56 0.68 27.95 1.55
N SER A 57 -0.65 28.07 1.70
CA SER A 57 -1.40 29.34 1.54
C SER A 57 -1.16 30.38 2.64
N ARG A 58 -0.33 30.08 3.64
CA ARG A 58 0.03 30.99 4.72
C ARG A 58 1.55 31.09 4.83
N SER A 59 2.17 31.93 3.99
CA SER A 59 3.52 32.42 4.26
C SER A 59 3.51 33.95 4.19
N SER A 60 4.03 34.59 5.23
CA SER A 60 4.28 36.04 5.26
C SER A 60 5.25 36.43 4.16
N ALA A 61 5.14 37.68 3.69
CA ALA A 61 5.89 38.31 2.60
C ALA A 61 7.30 37.73 2.39
N VAL A 62 7.55 37.23 1.16
CA VAL A 62 8.85 36.76 0.71
C VAL A 62 9.86 37.90 0.89
N PRO A 63 10.97 37.72 1.64
CA PRO A 63 12.03 38.71 1.68
C PRO A 63 12.67 38.83 0.28
N ASP A 64 12.91 40.06 -0.16
CA ASP A 64 13.54 40.34 -1.46
C ASP A 64 14.89 39.63 -1.56
N ALA A 65 14.96 38.57 -2.37
CA ALA A 65 16.17 37.77 -2.59
C ALA A 65 17.31 38.59 -3.23
N ASN A 66 17.04 39.82 -3.67
CA ASN A 66 18.04 40.73 -4.22
C ASN A 66 18.72 41.62 -3.18
N ASP A 67 18.23 41.68 -1.93
CA ASP A 67 18.93 42.41 -0.86
C ASP A 67 20.04 41.53 -0.24
N PRO A 68 21.32 41.84 -0.49
CA PRO A 68 22.43 41.04 0.01
C PRO A 68 22.53 41.06 1.54
N ILE A 69 22.00 42.08 2.22
CA ILE A 69 22.04 42.21 3.68
C ILE A 69 20.97 41.32 4.31
N VAL A 70 19.74 41.36 3.78
CA VAL A 70 18.65 40.50 4.26
C VAL A 70 18.97 39.03 3.99
N MET A 71 19.50 38.70 2.81
CA MET A 71 19.94 37.34 2.49
C MET A 71 21.07 36.88 3.41
N TYR A 72 22.05 37.74 3.72
CA TYR A 72 23.12 37.42 4.66
C TYR A 72 22.60 37.16 6.07
N LEU A 73 21.67 38.00 6.56
CA LEU A 73 21.05 37.84 7.87
C LEU A 73 20.22 36.55 7.97
N LEU A 74 19.41 36.25 6.96
CA LEU A 74 18.62 35.01 6.89
C LEU A 74 19.53 33.78 6.83
N THR A 75 20.63 33.88 6.09
CA THR A 75 21.63 32.80 6.01
C THR A 75 22.34 32.61 7.34
N GLU A 76 22.72 33.68 8.03
CA GLU A 76 23.36 33.62 9.36
C GLU A 76 22.40 33.05 10.42
N ASN A 77 21.13 33.44 10.39
CA ASN A 77 20.09 32.87 11.25
C ASN A 77 19.86 31.39 10.95
N ALA A 78 19.71 31.01 9.67
CA ALA A 78 19.55 29.61 9.29
C ALA A 78 20.77 28.75 9.68
N ILE A 79 21.98 29.32 9.63
CA ILE A 79 23.20 28.68 10.13
C ILE A 79 23.20 28.59 11.67
N GLY A 80 22.66 29.60 12.37
CA GLY A 80 22.49 29.58 13.81
C GLY A 80 21.53 28.49 14.27
N ASP A 81 20.37 28.43 13.62
CA ASP A 81 19.29 27.50 13.93
C ASP A 81 19.67 26.04 13.61
N SER A 82 20.41 25.82 12.52
CA SER A 82 20.86 24.48 12.12
C SER A 82 22.03 23.91 12.94
N ARG A 83 22.61 24.70 13.85
CA ARG A 83 23.79 24.30 14.62
C ARG A 83 23.60 23.07 15.51
N ASN A 84 22.38 22.82 15.94
CA ASN A 84 22.06 21.71 16.85
C ASN A 84 21.34 20.55 16.14
N TYR A 85 21.24 20.57 14.81
CA TYR A 85 20.59 19.50 14.06
C TYR A 85 21.46 18.24 14.01
N GLU A 86 20.80 17.09 14.19
CA GLU A 86 21.43 15.78 14.19
C GLU A 86 21.95 15.42 12.79
N ILE A 87 23.23 15.06 12.68
CA ILE A 87 23.80 14.54 11.45
C ILE A 87 23.82 13.02 11.55
N LEU A 88 22.88 12.42 10.83
CA LEU A 88 22.68 10.99 10.69
C LEU A 88 23.75 10.33 9.79
N SER A 89 23.95 9.02 9.95
CA SER A 89 24.83 8.24 9.08
C SER A 89 24.19 8.00 7.70
N ILE A 90 24.99 7.62 6.69
CA ILE A 90 24.47 7.33 5.35
C ILE A 90 23.43 6.19 5.37
N ASP A 91 23.65 5.16 6.20
CA ASP A 91 22.74 4.02 6.35
C ASP A 91 21.43 4.45 7.02
N ASP A 92 21.48 5.33 8.03
CA ASP A 92 20.31 5.89 8.70
C ASP A 92 19.50 6.80 7.75
N VAL A 93 20.18 7.58 6.91
CA VAL A 93 19.53 8.44 5.91
C VAL A 93 18.86 7.61 4.82
N GLU A 94 19.49 6.54 4.35
CA GLU A 94 18.89 5.63 3.38
C GLU A 94 17.70 4.87 3.97
N SER A 95 17.78 4.43 5.23
CA SER A 95 16.67 3.77 5.91
C SER A 95 15.50 4.75 6.14
N LEU A 96 15.75 5.98 6.59
CA LEU A 96 14.72 7.02 6.74
C LEU A 96 14.11 7.45 5.40
N LYS A 97 14.88 7.48 4.31
CA LYS A 97 14.33 7.73 2.96
C LYS A 97 13.40 6.60 2.51
N LYS A 98 13.80 5.35 2.73
CA LYS A 98 12.95 4.17 2.46
C LYS A 98 11.68 4.22 3.31
N GLU A 99 11.80 4.55 4.58
CA GLU A 99 10.66 4.74 5.50
C GLU A 99 9.75 5.88 5.05
N HIS A 100 10.28 7.04 4.65
CA HIS A 100 9.49 8.17 4.18
C HIS A 100 8.70 7.84 2.89
N VAL A 101 9.31 7.11 1.94
CA VAL A 101 8.60 6.64 0.73
C VAL A 101 7.50 5.64 1.09
N PHE A 102 7.79 4.70 1.99
CA PHE A 102 6.82 3.73 2.49
C PHE A 102 5.65 4.41 3.21
N LEU A 103 5.93 5.32 4.14
CA LEU A 103 4.92 6.09 4.86
C LEU A 103 4.10 6.97 3.91
N THR A 104 4.71 7.56 2.88
CA THR A 104 3.97 8.33 1.87
C THR A 104 2.97 7.46 1.11
N SER A 105 3.40 6.28 0.64
CA SER A 105 2.51 5.31 -0.02
C SER A 105 1.37 4.84 0.91
N ARG A 106 1.69 4.59 2.19
CA ARG A 106 0.71 4.17 3.19
C ARG A 106 -0.29 5.27 3.56
N VAL A 107 0.16 6.51 3.71
CA VAL A 107 -0.70 7.70 3.92
C VAL A 107 -1.64 7.88 2.73
N GLU A 108 -1.16 7.77 1.48
CA GLU A 108 -2.03 7.86 0.30
C GLU A 108 -3.05 6.73 0.23
N SER A 109 -2.65 5.49 0.56
CA SER A 109 -3.56 4.34 0.60
C SER A 109 -4.64 4.51 1.68
N THR A 110 -4.26 4.89 2.90
CA THR A 110 -5.20 5.13 4.01
C THR A 110 -6.11 6.32 3.74
N ARG A 111 -5.61 7.39 3.10
CA ARG A 111 -6.43 8.52 2.65
C ARG A 111 -7.46 8.12 1.60
N ARG A 112 -7.09 7.26 0.64
CA ARG A 112 -8.03 6.68 -0.34
C ARG A 112 -9.08 5.79 0.34
N LYS A 113 -8.67 4.97 1.32
CA LYS A 113 -9.59 4.14 2.11
C LYS A 113 -10.56 4.99 2.92
N LEU A 114 -10.07 6.02 3.60
CA LEU A 114 -10.91 6.97 4.34
C LEU A 114 -11.91 7.65 3.40
N ALA A 115 -11.48 8.10 2.22
CA ALA A 115 -12.38 8.72 1.24
C ALA A 115 -13.47 7.78 0.70
N LEU A 116 -13.19 6.46 0.64
CA LEU A 116 -14.19 5.45 0.28
C LEU A 116 -15.15 5.19 1.44
N GLU A 117 -14.63 5.01 2.65
CA GLU A 117 -15.44 4.79 3.84
C GLU A 117 -16.31 6.00 4.19
N THR A 118 -15.84 7.24 3.99
CA THR A 118 -16.68 8.44 4.17
C THR A 118 -17.85 8.45 3.20
N LYS A 119 -17.65 7.99 1.96
CA LYS A 119 -18.75 7.86 0.98
C LYS A 119 -19.73 6.75 1.37
N LEU A 120 -19.23 5.63 1.90
CA LEU A 120 -20.08 4.55 2.42
C LEU A 120 -20.88 5.02 3.63
N ARG A 121 -20.27 5.80 4.53
CA ARG A 121 -20.96 6.43 5.66
C ARG A 121 -22.05 7.39 5.19
N ASP A 122 -21.77 8.23 4.18
CA ASP A 122 -22.76 9.16 3.64
C ASP A 122 -23.92 8.42 2.93
N ALA A 123 -23.61 7.31 2.24
CA ALA A 123 -24.61 6.42 1.66
C ALA A 123 -25.45 5.70 2.73
N ALA A 124 -24.83 5.12 3.75
CA ALA A 124 -25.50 4.50 4.89
C ALA A 124 -26.38 5.53 5.64
N ARG A 125 -25.91 6.78 5.77
CA ARG A 125 -26.69 7.87 6.37
C ARG A 125 -27.89 8.26 5.52
N SER A 126 -27.79 8.18 4.19
CA SER A 126 -28.92 8.39 3.29
C SER A 126 -29.95 7.26 3.36
N LEU A 127 -29.50 6.01 3.59
CA LEU A 127 -30.37 4.85 3.81
C LEU A 127 -31.08 4.93 5.17
N SER A 128 -30.35 5.22 6.26
CA SER A 128 -30.94 5.43 7.59
C SER A 128 -32.00 6.55 7.58
N ARG A 129 -31.77 7.65 6.85
CA ARG A 129 -32.78 8.72 6.66
C ARG A 129 -34.02 8.28 5.86
N LEU A 130 -33.87 7.33 4.94
CA LEU A 130 -34.98 6.79 4.15
C LEU A 130 -35.78 5.75 4.94
N HIS A 131 -35.10 5.02 5.82
CA HIS A 131 -35.69 4.02 6.72
C HIS A 131 -36.32 4.61 7.99
N GLN A 132 -36.03 5.87 8.34
CA GLN A 132 -36.76 6.61 9.37
C GLN A 132 -38.10 7.13 8.81
N PRO A 133 -39.26 6.55 9.19
CA PRO A 133 -40.53 7.12 8.80
C PRO A 133 -40.68 8.51 9.45
N LYS A 134 -41.15 9.46 8.66
CA LYS A 134 -41.38 10.85 9.08
C LYS A 134 -42.45 10.90 10.18
N SER A 135 -42.03 10.86 11.43
CA SER A 135 -42.90 11.11 12.59
C SER A 135 -43.30 12.58 12.59
N ILE A 136 -44.54 12.85 12.18
CA ILE A 136 -45.22 14.10 12.49
C ILE A 136 -45.57 14.03 13.97
N HIS A 137 -45.01 14.95 14.75
CA HIS A 137 -45.34 15.18 16.15
C HIS A 137 -46.84 15.48 16.30
N HIS A 138 -47.59 14.58 16.94
CA HIS A 138 -48.82 14.93 17.64
C HIS A 138 -48.64 14.54 19.12
N ASN A 139 -48.60 15.56 19.98
CA ASN A 139 -48.61 15.41 21.42
C ASN A 139 -50.01 14.97 21.88
N ASP A 140 -50.15 13.76 22.42
CA ASP A 140 -51.23 13.43 23.36
C ASP A 140 -50.75 12.34 24.34
N PRO A 141 -50.81 12.57 25.67
CA PRO A 141 -50.35 11.60 26.66
C PRO A 141 -51.53 10.72 27.12
N GLY A 142 -51.49 9.43 26.78
CA GLY A 142 -52.42 8.48 27.37
C GLY A 142 -52.33 7.05 26.83
N TYR A 143 -51.93 6.15 27.72
CA TYR A 143 -52.06 4.68 27.66
C TYR A 143 -50.96 3.88 26.96
N GLU A 144 -50.12 3.27 27.80
CA GLU A 144 -49.41 2.02 27.51
C GLU A 144 -50.41 0.90 27.21
N ASN A 145 -50.18 0.16 26.12
CA ASN A 145 -49.69 -1.23 26.15
C ASN A 145 -50.10 -2.01 24.88
N GLY A 146 -49.19 -2.85 24.37
CA GLY A 146 -49.52 -3.92 23.42
C GLY A 146 -48.76 -3.88 22.09
N GLY A 147 -47.48 -4.26 22.13
CA GLY A 147 -46.66 -4.45 20.94
C GLY A 147 -47.12 -5.62 20.05
N SER A 148 -46.78 -5.49 18.77
CA SER A 148 -46.56 -6.61 17.87
C SER A 148 -45.20 -6.38 17.18
N PRO A 149 -44.33 -7.41 17.06
CA PRO A 149 -42.91 -7.26 16.81
C PRO A 149 -42.61 -7.05 15.33
N GLY A 150 -42.37 -5.79 14.94
CA GLY A 150 -41.82 -5.44 13.63
C GLY A 150 -40.29 -5.56 13.65
N TYR A 151 -39.80 -6.70 13.16
CA TYR A 151 -38.40 -7.15 13.17
C TYR A 151 -37.41 -6.15 12.51
N ASP A 152 -36.49 -5.63 13.32
CA ASP A 152 -35.03 -5.45 13.18
C ASP A 152 -34.40 -4.81 11.93
N THR A 153 -35.18 -4.28 10.98
CA THR A 153 -34.54 -3.74 9.75
C THR A 153 -33.98 -2.32 9.94
N SER A 154 -34.59 -1.48 10.78
CA SER A 154 -34.10 -0.12 11.07
C SER A 154 -32.89 -0.15 12.00
N GLU A 155 -32.92 -0.98 13.05
CA GLU A 155 -31.81 -1.14 13.98
C GLU A 155 -30.56 -1.64 13.26
N SER A 156 -30.71 -2.62 12.34
CA SER A 156 -29.62 -3.09 11.50
C SER A 156 -28.99 -1.98 10.64
N THR A 157 -29.79 -1.09 10.02
CA THR A 157 -29.24 0.03 9.21
C THR A 157 -28.55 1.09 10.06
N ASP A 158 -29.03 1.33 11.29
CA ASP A 158 -28.42 2.27 12.21
C ASP A 158 -27.14 1.66 12.85
N GLU A 159 -27.11 0.35 13.09
CA GLU A 159 -25.91 -0.41 13.46
C GLU A 159 -24.85 -0.36 12.36
N GLU A 160 -25.23 -0.59 11.10
CA GLU A 160 -24.33 -0.47 9.94
C GLU A 160 -23.78 0.96 9.77
N LEU A 161 -24.60 1.99 9.99
CA LEU A 161 -24.16 3.38 10.01
C LEU A 161 -23.15 3.65 11.13
N ASN A 162 -23.42 3.16 12.35
CA ASN A 162 -22.51 3.31 13.48
C ASN A 162 -21.18 2.58 13.26
N LEU A 163 -21.19 1.39 12.66
CA LEU A 163 -19.98 0.67 12.26
C LEU A 163 -19.19 1.45 11.21
N SER A 164 -19.85 2.05 10.22
CA SER A 164 -19.20 2.88 9.21
C SER A 164 -18.61 4.17 9.80
N ILE A 165 -19.28 4.79 10.77
CA ILE A 165 -18.76 5.95 11.52
C ILE A 165 -17.49 5.57 12.28
N ARG A 166 -17.52 4.51 13.09
CA ARG A 166 -16.35 4.03 13.85
C ARG A 166 -15.17 3.71 12.93
N LYS A 167 -15.42 3.05 11.81
CA LYS A 167 -14.39 2.72 10.82
C LYS A 167 -13.78 3.97 10.16
N CYS A 168 -14.58 5.01 9.90
CA CYS A 168 -14.06 6.30 9.44
C CYS A 168 -13.18 6.98 10.49
N GLU A 169 -13.59 6.93 11.76
CA GLU A 169 -12.82 7.50 12.88
C GLU A 169 -11.50 6.76 13.08
N ASP A 170 -11.50 5.44 13.04
CA ASP A 170 -10.30 4.60 13.14
C ASP A 170 -9.31 4.89 12.00
N LEU A 171 -9.80 4.98 10.75
CA LEU A 171 -8.98 5.33 9.60
C LEU A 171 -8.44 6.77 9.68
N ALA A 172 -9.22 7.72 10.22
CA ALA A 172 -8.76 9.09 10.45
C ALA A 172 -7.68 9.16 11.54
N GLN A 173 -7.82 8.37 12.61
CA GLN A 173 -6.80 8.25 13.64
C GLN A 173 -5.52 7.60 13.09
N GLU A 174 -5.62 6.51 12.32
CA GLU A 174 -4.47 5.87 11.65
C GLU A 174 -3.78 6.87 10.71
N LEU A 175 -4.55 7.61 9.91
CA LEU A 175 -4.03 8.63 8.99
C LEU A 175 -3.25 9.71 9.76
N SER A 176 -3.80 10.24 10.86
CA SER A 176 -3.11 11.26 11.66
C SER A 176 -1.80 10.75 12.27
N LYS A 177 -1.76 9.48 12.72
CA LYS A 177 -0.55 8.85 13.26
C LYS A 177 0.51 8.67 12.16
N LEU A 178 0.09 8.20 10.98
CA LEU A 178 0.97 8.01 9.83
C LEU A 178 1.48 9.35 9.28
N GLU A 179 0.64 10.38 9.24
CA GLU A 179 1.03 11.73 8.81
C GLU A 179 2.03 12.38 9.77
N ARG A 180 1.85 12.23 11.09
CA ARG A 180 2.85 12.66 12.09
C ARG A 180 4.18 11.94 11.88
N ARG A 181 4.16 10.61 11.77
CA ARG A 181 5.39 9.83 11.55
C ARG A 181 6.08 10.19 10.23
N LYS A 182 5.31 10.48 9.17
CA LYS A 182 5.85 11.00 7.91
C LYS A 182 6.48 12.38 8.09
N HIS A 183 5.83 13.27 8.85
CA HIS A 183 6.37 14.60 9.14
C HIS A 183 7.68 14.50 9.94
N ASP A 184 7.72 13.67 10.97
CA ASP A 184 8.91 13.47 11.82
C ASP A 184 10.09 12.91 11.01
N THR A 185 9.84 11.89 10.18
CA THR A 185 10.88 11.33 9.29
C THR A 185 11.37 12.35 8.25
N HIS A 186 10.46 13.15 7.68
CA HIS A 186 10.83 14.24 6.78
C HIS A 186 11.64 15.33 7.49
N GLN A 187 11.22 15.72 8.70
CA GLN A 187 11.90 16.70 9.52
C GLN A 187 13.32 16.25 9.84
N ARG A 188 13.53 15.00 10.28
CA ARG A 188 14.88 14.46 10.53
C ARG A 188 15.77 14.44 9.28
N LEU A 189 15.20 14.14 8.11
CA LEU A 189 15.91 14.24 6.83
C LEU A 189 16.28 15.69 6.49
N LEU A 190 15.40 16.65 6.77
CA LEU A 190 15.66 18.08 6.56
C LEU A 190 16.70 18.62 7.55
N GLU A 191 16.62 18.23 8.82
CA GLU A 191 17.58 18.57 9.87
C GLU A 191 18.98 18.06 9.50
N HIS A 192 19.09 16.81 9.06
CA HIS A 192 20.34 16.24 8.55
C HIS A 192 20.86 17.01 7.32
N THR A 193 20.01 17.32 6.34
CA THR A 193 20.46 18.07 5.14
C THR A 193 20.88 19.50 5.49
N ALA A 194 20.15 20.19 6.36
CA ALA A 194 20.52 21.50 6.88
C ALA A 194 21.82 21.48 7.71
N GLY A 195 22.02 20.46 8.55
CA GLY A 195 23.26 20.24 9.30
C GLY A 195 24.47 20.02 8.40
N ILE A 196 24.34 19.23 7.32
CA ILE A 196 25.40 19.07 6.31
C ILE A 196 25.66 20.37 5.55
N LEU A 197 24.62 21.10 5.13
CA LEU A 197 24.75 22.37 4.44
C LEU A 197 25.46 23.42 5.31
N GLN A 198 25.18 23.41 6.61
CA GLN A 198 25.89 24.25 7.59
C GLN A 198 27.37 23.88 7.72
N LEU A 199 27.69 22.58 7.80
CA LEU A 199 29.08 22.09 7.84
C LEU A 199 29.88 22.49 6.60
N THR A 200 29.24 22.44 5.42
CA THR A 200 29.88 22.76 4.13
C THR A 200 30.04 24.27 3.90
N HIS A 201 29.15 25.11 4.42
CA HIS A 201 29.28 26.58 4.30
C HIS A 201 30.50 27.14 5.07
N LYS A 202 30.93 26.51 6.18
CA LYS A 202 32.21 26.86 6.86
C LYS A 202 33.44 26.57 5.98
N GLY A 203 33.36 25.63 5.04
CA GLY A 203 34.44 25.27 4.11
C GLY A 203 34.57 26.21 2.90
N LEU A 204 33.51 26.92 2.52
CA LEU A 204 33.50 27.76 1.33
C LEU A 204 34.15 29.15 1.54
N LYS A 205 34.17 29.67 2.77
CA LYS A 205 34.78 30.98 3.07
C LYS A 205 36.31 30.99 3.14
N LYS A 206 36.99 29.82 3.18
CA LYS A 206 38.46 29.75 3.29
C LYS A 206 39.23 29.64 1.97
N ASN A 207 38.56 29.49 0.82
CA ASN A 207 39.21 29.34 -0.48
C ASN A 207 38.85 30.42 -1.52
N LEU A 208 38.57 31.65 -1.07
CA LEU A 208 38.26 32.78 -1.97
C LEU A 208 39.40 33.81 -2.11
N LYS A 209 40.64 33.40 -1.82
CA LYS A 209 41.85 34.16 -2.15
C LYS A 209 42.85 33.23 -2.80
N ASN A 210 42.70 33.03 -4.11
CA ASN A 210 43.79 33.14 -5.10
C ASN A 210 43.29 32.76 -6.50
N GLY A 211 43.16 33.79 -7.36
CA GLY A 211 43.41 33.73 -8.80
C GLY A 211 42.49 32.89 -9.69
N MET A 212 41.42 33.50 -10.20
CA MET A 212 40.74 33.05 -11.43
C MET A 212 41.58 33.49 -12.65
N PRO A 213 41.66 32.69 -13.73
CA PRO A 213 40.89 33.06 -14.92
C PRO A 213 40.23 31.86 -15.65
N ARG A 214 38.98 32.10 -16.06
CA ARG A 214 38.23 31.54 -17.21
C ARG A 214 38.03 30.01 -17.36
N THR A 215 36.78 29.61 -17.05
CA THR A 215 35.85 28.75 -17.82
C THR A 215 36.39 27.58 -18.66
N PRO A 216 35.80 26.39 -18.48
CA PRO A 216 35.07 25.79 -19.61
C PRO A 216 33.74 25.11 -19.20
N GLU A 217 32.67 25.42 -19.93
CA GLU A 217 31.51 24.54 -20.08
C GLU A 217 31.94 23.20 -20.69
N SER A 218 31.37 22.10 -20.19
CA SER A 218 31.05 20.86 -20.91
C SER A 218 31.11 19.71 -19.89
N ILE A 219 30.00 18.99 -19.74
CA ILE A 219 29.97 17.52 -19.86
C ILE A 219 28.52 16.98 -19.67
N TYR A 220 27.56 17.71 -19.09
CA TYR A 220 26.20 17.16 -18.95
C TYR A 220 25.07 18.12 -19.36
N SER A 221 24.97 18.36 -20.67
CA SER A 221 23.70 18.68 -21.32
C SER A 221 23.72 18.14 -22.75
N ASN A 222 23.10 16.97 -22.97
CA ASN A 222 22.31 16.65 -24.16
C ASN A 222 21.77 15.22 -24.11
N THR A 223 20.62 15.07 -23.46
CA THR A 223 19.60 14.13 -23.90
C THR A 223 18.96 14.65 -25.18
N ARG A 224 18.97 13.83 -26.25
CA ARG A 224 18.03 13.76 -27.40
C ARG A 224 18.76 13.73 -28.76
N GLY A 225 18.88 12.53 -29.34
CA GLY A 225 19.41 12.34 -30.69
C GLY A 225 19.64 10.88 -31.05
N SER A 226 18.56 10.20 -31.44
CA SER A 226 18.52 8.88 -32.07
C SER A 226 19.55 8.73 -33.21
N ALA A 227 20.46 7.74 -33.13
CA ALA A 227 20.92 6.91 -34.24
C ALA A 227 21.97 5.90 -33.75
N TYR A 228 21.85 4.66 -34.22
CA TYR A 228 22.66 3.46 -33.96
C TYR A 228 22.26 2.64 -32.72
N GLY A 229 21.25 1.80 -32.97
CA GLY A 229 20.86 0.68 -32.14
C GLY A 229 21.95 -0.38 -32.07
N PHE A 230 22.18 -0.84 -30.85
CA PHE A 230 22.94 -2.04 -30.56
C PHE A 230 21.94 -3.19 -30.46
N ASP A 231 21.83 -3.97 -31.53
CA ASP A 231 20.87 -5.07 -31.65
C ASP A 231 21.46 -6.36 -31.04
N ASN A 232 21.05 -6.67 -29.81
CA ASN A 232 21.42 -7.90 -29.08
C ASN A 232 20.75 -9.17 -29.64
N ARG A 233 20.17 -9.15 -30.85
CA ARG A 233 19.66 -10.35 -31.55
C ARG A 233 20.63 -10.96 -32.55
N SER A 234 21.81 -10.37 -32.78
CA SER A 234 22.77 -10.90 -33.76
C SER A 234 23.79 -11.91 -33.19
N MET A 235 23.74 -12.24 -31.90
CA MET A 235 24.65 -13.20 -31.24
C MET A 235 24.10 -14.64 -31.14
N TYR A 236 22.83 -14.86 -31.50
CA TYR A 236 22.23 -16.21 -31.55
C TYR A 236 21.57 -16.47 -32.90
N LYS A 237 22.39 -16.44 -33.96
CA LYS A 237 22.09 -17.24 -35.15
C LYS A 237 22.94 -18.49 -35.11
N ALA A 238 22.30 -19.58 -34.70
CA ALA A 238 22.76 -20.91 -35.02
C ALA A 238 22.92 -21.03 -36.55
N PRO A 239 24.04 -21.55 -37.06
CA PRO A 239 24.07 -22.03 -38.44
C PRO A 239 23.32 -23.36 -38.47
N GLU A 240 22.01 -23.31 -38.70
CA GLU A 240 21.33 -24.41 -39.35
C GLU A 240 21.92 -24.53 -40.76
N ASN A 241 22.84 -25.49 -40.92
CA ASN A 241 23.17 -26.25 -42.13
C ASN A 241 24.46 -27.03 -41.84
N LEU A 242 24.38 -28.04 -40.97
CA LEU A 242 25.32 -29.15 -41.00
C LEU A 242 24.69 -30.39 -40.36
N GLU A 243 23.65 -30.91 -41.01
CA GLU A 243 23.47 -32.34 -41.05
C GLU A 243 24.59 -32.94 -41.93
N ASP A 244 25.19 -34.00 -41.40
CA ASP A 244 25.92 -35.07 -42.08
C ASP A 244 27.45 -35.15 -41.89
N PHE A 245 27.86 -36.38 -41.54
CA PHE A 245 29.20 -36.98 -41.40
C PHE A 245 30.08 -36.66 -40.17
N GLY A 246 29.98 -37.55 -39.17
CA GLY A 246 30.97 -38.62 -38.95
C GLY A 246 32.41 -38.30 -38.47
N PRO A 247 33.09 -39.29 -37.87
CA PRO A 247 34.21 -39.08 -36.96
C PRO A 247 35.58 -39.11 -37.67
N ASN A 248 36.45 -38.11 -37.46
CA ASN A 248 37.89 -38.29 -37.24
C ASN A 248 38.68 -36.97 -37.17
N SER A 249 39.50 -36.87 -36.12
CA SER A 249 40.94 -36.62 -36.18
C SER A 249 41.45 -35.67 -37.28
N LYS A 250 41.65 -34.38 -36.96
CA LYS A 250 42.38 -33.42 -37.82
C LYS A 250 42.79 -32.09 -37.14
N ARG A 251 43.25 -32.12 -35.88
CA ARG A 251 43.86 -30.94 -35.21
C ARG A 251 45.22 -31.18 -34.55
N ALA A 252 45.87 -32.32 -34.84
CA ALA A 252 47.20 -32.66 -34.31
C ALA A 252 48.35 -32.56 -35.33
N LEU A 253 48.10 -32.10 -36.57
CA LEU A 253 49.05 -32.24 -37.68
C LEU A 253 49.97 -31.01 -37.93
N GLU A 254 49.87 -29.95 -37.12
CA GLU A 254 50.76 -28.77 -37.24
C GLU A 254 51.89 -28.75 -36.20
N ASN A 255 51.77 -29.47 -35.08
CA ASN A 255 52.86 -29.57 -34.09
C ASN A 255 53.94 -30.59 -34.48
N SER A 256 53.62 -31.56 -35.36
CA SER A 256 54.58 -32.58 -35.79
C SER A 256 55.56 -32.06 -36.84
N SER A 257 55.16 -31.16 -37.72
CA SER A 257 55.99 -30.66 -38.83
C SER A 257 57.20 -29.87 -38.34
N SER A 258 57.04 -29.01 -37.33
CA SER A 258 58.13 -28.19 -36.77
C SER A 258 59.10 -28.98 -35.88
N LEU A 259 58.63 -30.02 -35.19
CA LEU A 259 59.51 -30.94 -34.44
C LEU A 259 60.25 -31.88 -35.38
N ASN A 260 59.59 -32.36 -36.44
CA ASN A 260 60.22 -33.20 -37.45
C ASN A 260 61.30 -32.45 -38.23
N SER A 261 61.15 -31.15 -38.46
CA SER A 261 62.21 -30.32 -39.09
C SER A 261 63.38 -30.04 -38.13
N LEU A 262 63.13 -29.88 -36.82
CA LEU A 262 64.20 -29.81 -35.81
C LEU A 262 64.95 -31.14 -35.68
N GLN A 263 64.25 -32.27 -35.69
CA GLN A 263 64.91 -33.59 -35.63
C GLN A 263 65.66 -33.94 -36.93
N SER A 264 65.19 -33.47 -38.08
CA SER A 264 65.91 -33.66 -39.34
C SER A 264 67.16 -32.79 -39.43
N THR A 265 67.12 -31.56 -38.90
CA THR A 265 68.30 -30.71 -38.78
C THR A 265 69.30 -31.26 -37.77
N GLU A 266 68.84 -31.82 -36.64
CA GLU A 266 69.66 -32.52 -35.65
C GLU A 266 70.44 -33.69 -36.28
N ARG A 267 69.77 -34.65 -36.92
CA ARG A 267 70.43 -35.82 -37.53
C ARG A 267 71.45 -35.42 -38.60
N ARG A 268 71.14 -34.38 -39.37
CA ARG A 268 72.05 -33.90 -40.43
C ARG A 268 73.24 -33.14 -39.87
N LEU A 269 73.06 -32.40 -38.77
CA LEU A 269 74.17 -31.78 -38.04
C LEU A 269 75.05 -32.83 -37.37
N GLU A 270 74.47 -33.92 -36.86
CA GLU A 270 75.20 -35.07 -36.35
C GLU A 270 76.08 -35.68 -37.46
N GLU A 271 75.52 -35.95 -38.65
CA GLU A 271 76.28 -36.42 -39.82
C GLU A 271 77.38 -35.43 -40.26
N LEU A 272 77.07 -34.13 -40.29
CA LEU A 272 78.04 -33.09 -40.64
C LEU A 272 79.20 -33.05 -39.63
N SER A 273 78.88 -33.12 -38.33
CA SER A 273 79.85 -33.11 -37.24
C SER A 273 80.77 -34.33 -37.27
N ALA A 274 80.24 -35.51 -37.61
CA ALA A 274 81.04 -36.73 -37.77
C ALA A 274 82.02 -36.61 -38.95
N ARG A 275 81.61 -35.99 -40.05
CA ARG A 275 82.47 -35.80 -41.21
C ARG A 275 83.54 -34.72 -41.01
N VAL A 276 83.19 -33.62 -40.32
CA VAL A 276 84.16 -32.59 -39.91
C VAL A 276 85.23 -33.21 -39.03
N ARG A 277 84.86 -34.11 -38.11
CA ARG A 277 85.81 -34.90 -37.35
C ARG A 277 86.70 -35.77 -38.24
N ASP A 278 86.13 -36.53 -39.17
CA ASP A 278 86.92 -37.40 -40.04
C ASP A 278 87.97 -36.59 -40.81
N MET A 279 87.58 -35.40 -41.29
CA MET A 279 88.51 -34.46 -41.94
C MET A 279 89.60 -33.96 -40.98
N VAL A 280 89.24 -33.55 -39.75
CA VAL A 280 90.23 -33.10 -38.75
C VAL A 280 91.18 -34.23 -38.34
N THR A 281 90.69 -35.46 -38.16
CA THR A 281 91.53 -36.63 -37.84
C THR A 281 92.46 -37.03 -38.98
N GLN A 282 92.07 -36.78 -40.23
CA GLN A 282 92.94 -36.98 -41.39
C GLN A 282 94.00 -35.88 -41.51
N ALA A 283 93.68 -34.65 -41.09
CA ALA A 283 94.60 -33.51 -41.15
C ALA A 283 95.59 -33.47 -39.95
N ASN A 284 95.17 -33.87 -38.74
CA ASN A 284 95.96 -33.75 -37.50
C ASN A 284 96.33 -35.11 -36.89
N SER A 285 97.59 -35.24 -36.44
CA SER A 285 98.04 -36.35 -35.58
C SER A 285 97.36 -36.29 -34.19
N PRO A 286 97.05 -37.43 -33.55
CA PRO A 286 95.85 -37.57 -32.71
C PRO A 286 96.08 -37.22 -31.23
N ASP A 287 96.37 -35.96 -30.88
CA ASP A 287 96.64 -35.63 -29.46
C ASP A 287 95.82 -34.49 -28.82
N GLU A 288 94.85 -33.86 -29.50
CA GLU A 288 93.92 -32.93 -28.84
C GLU A 288 92.57 -32.85 -29.58
N ILE A 289 91.73 -33.88 -29.47
CA ILE A 289 90.37 -33.85 -30.01
C ILE A 289 89.39 -33.72 -28.84
N GLN A 290 88.65 -32.61 -28.78
CA GLN A 290 87.55 -32.41 -27.84
C GLN A 290 86.52 -33.55 -27.98
N LEU A 291 85.97 -34.00 -26.84
CA LEU A 291 85.00 -35.08 -26.74
C LEU A 291 83.83 -34.86 -27.71
N PHE A 292 83.43 -35.90 -28.45
CA PHE A 292 82.22 -35.85 -29.29
C PHE A 292 81.02 -35.43 -28.44
N PRO A 293 80.17 -34.52 -28.92
CA PRO A 293 78.82 -34.40 -28.40
C PRO A 293 78.13 -35.76 -28.61
N GLN A 294 77.90 -36.51 -27.53
CA GLN A 294 77.08 -37.72 -27.60
C GLN A 294 75.62 -37.30 -27.48
N SER A 295 74.83 -37.58 -28.52
CA SER A 295 73.38 -37.52 -28.53
C SER A 295 72.89 -38.25 -27.28
N SER A 296 72.31 -37.54 -26.30
CA SER A 296 71.98 -38.10 -24.99
C SER A 296 70.85 -39.14 -25.11
N SER A 297 71.19 -40.37 -25.50
CA SER A 297 70.31 -41.53 -25.63
C SER A 297 70.07 -42.20 -24.26
N ASN A 298 70.12 -41.45 -23.16
CA ASN A 298 69.91 -42.00 -21.82
C ASN A 298 68.58 -41.53 -21.23
N GLY A 299 67.49 -42.14 -21.70
CA GLY A 299 66.21 -42.29 -20.99
C GLY A 299 65.38 -41.04 -20.64
N GLY A 300 65.86 -39.82 -20.85
CA GLY A 300 65.11 -38.58 -20.66
C GLY A 300 64.53 -38.00 -21.97
N PRO A 301 63.55 -37.09 -21.91
CA PRO A 301 63.07 -36.40 -23.10
C PRO A 301 64.23 -35.63 -23.75
N VAL A 302 64.68 -36.10 -24.92
CA VAL A 302 65.77 -35.50 -25.68
C VAL A 302 65.36 -34.08 -26.04
N ASN A 303 66.08 -33.07 -25.56
CA ASN A 303 65.87 -31.70 -26.01
C ASN A 303 66.60 -31.54 -27.36
N PRO A 304 65.90 -31.57 -28.51
CA PRO A 304 66.56 -31.50 -29.82
C PRO A 304 67.35 -30.20 -29.97
N THR A 305 66.90 -29.13 -29.30
CA THR A 305 67.59 -27.83 -29.24
C THR A 305 68.98 -27.93 -28.62
N ALA A 306 69.13 -28.59 -27.47
CA ALA A 306 70.41 -28.70 -26.78
C ALA A 306 71.41 -29.59 -27.54
N SER A 307 70.89 -30.60 -28.24
CA SER A 307 71.67 -31.48 -29.11
C SER A 307 72.21 -30.71 -30.33
N ILE A 308 71.34 -29.95 -31.01
CA ILE A 308 71.70 -29.09 -32.14
C ILE A 308 72.77 -28.05 -31.75
N GLU A 309 72.59 -27.35 -30.61
CA GLU A 309 73.56 -26.36 -30.11
C GLU A 309 74.93 -26.99 -29.82
N ALA A 310 74.95 -28.20 -29.22
CA ALA A 310 76.20 -28.90 -28.94
C ALA A 310 76.94 -29.34 -30.22
N HIS A 311 76.21 -29.79 -31.25
CA HIS A 311 76.80 -30.13 -32.55
C HIS A 311 77.34 -28.90 -33.29
N LEU A 312 76.66 -27.75 -33.22
CA LEU A 312 77.15 -26.49 -33.80
C LEU A 312 78.44 -26.01 -33.12
N ALA A 313 78.46 -25.95 -31.79
CA ALA A 313 79.65 -25.55 -31.03
C ALA A 313 80.85 -26.47 -31.31
N TYR A 314 80.60 -27.77 -31.50
CA TYR A 314 81.65 -28.71 -31.90
C TYR A 314 82.19 -28.42 -33.30
N ILE A 315 81.32 -28.19 -34.29
CA ILE A 315 81.73 -27.85 -35.66
C ILE A 315 82.54 -26.55 -35.68
N GLU A 316 82.12 -25.52 -34.94
CA GLU A 316 82.89 -24.27 -34.79
C GLU A 316 84.28 -24.51 -34.20
N SER A 317 84.38 -25.30 -33.13
CA SER A 317 85.68 -25.65 -32.52
C SER A 317 86.60 -26.39 -33.48
N CYS A 318 86.04 -27.29 -34.31
CA CYS A 318 86.79 -28.03 -35.32
C CYS A 318 87.26 -27.12 -36.46
N LEU A 319 86.39 -26.23 -36.97
CA LEU A 319 86.77 -25.26 -38.00
C LEU A 319 87.86 -24.29 -37.48
N ALA A 320 87.78 -23.88 -36.21
CA ALA A 320 88.83 -23.07 -35.57
C ALA A 320 90.18 -23.82 -35.49
N SER A 321 90.17 -25.14 -35.24
CA SER A 321 91.39 -25.97 -35.18
C SER A 321 92.10 -26.17 -36.52
N LEU A 322 91.41 -25.92 -37.64
CA LEU A 322 91.96 -25.98 -39.01
C LEU A 322 92.53 -24.64 -39.47
N SER A 323 92.16 -23.54 -38.82
CA SER A 323 92.69 -22.20 -39.04
C SER A 323 94.23 -22.04 -38.81
N PRO A 324 94.87 -22.66 -37.79
CA PRO A 324 96.31 -22.46 -37.53
C PRO A 324 97.27 -22.99 -38.61
N TYR A 325 96.81 -23.77 -39.59
CA TYR A 325 97.60 -24.16 -40.77
C TYR A 325 98.03 -22.97 -41.65
N GLN A 326 97.54 -21.76 -41.37
CA GLN A 326 97.87 -20.57 -42.15
C GLN A 326 98.64 -19.46 -41.41
N ALA A 327 98.63 -19.39 -40.07
CA ALA A 327 98.98 -18.13 -39.39
C ALA A 327 100.36 -18.06 -38.70
N GLY A 328 101.18 -19.12 -38.66
CA GLY A 328 102.46 -19.07 -37.91
C GLY A 328 103.56 -19.97 -38.48
N GLY A 329 104.54 -19.35 -39.16
CA GLY A 329 105.62 -20.02 -39.87
C GLY A 329 106.62 -20.80 -39.00
N GLY A 330 106.98 -21.99 -39.48
CA GLY A 330 108.04 -22.83 -38.92
C GLY A 330 108.26 -24.14 -39.67
N GLY A 331 108.63 -24.10 -40.96
CA GLY A 331 109.40 -25.19 -41.59
C GLY A 331 108.68 -26.31 -42.35
N SER A 332 107.42 -26.15 -42.78
CA SER A 332 106.77 -27.06 -43.75
C SER A 332 106.15 -26.29 -44.91
N ASP A 333 106.38 -26.81 -46.12
CA ASP A 333 106.10 -26.25 -47.44
C ASP A 333 104.67 -25.67 -47.59
N PRO A 334 104.49 -24.38 -47.97
CA PRO A 334 103.16 -23.77 -48.17
C PRO A 334 102.36 -24.39 -49.33
N ASN A 335 102.97 -25.28 -50.12
CA ASN A 335 102.33 -26.06 -51.18
C ASN A 335 101.88 -27.48 -50.72
N ASN A 336 102.03 -27.83 -49.44
CA ASN A 336 101.64 -29.14 -48.92
C ASN A 336 100.44 -29.05 -47.97
N ILE A 337 99.44 -28.23 -48.34
CA ILE A 337 98.08 -28.42 -47.82
C ILE A 337 97.51 -29.59 -48.61
N PRO A 338 97.17 -30.71 -47.95
CA PRO A 338 96.74 -31.88 -48.70
C PRO A 338 95.47 -31.54 -49.49
N HIS A 339 95.47 -31.72 -50.81
CA HIS A 339 94.29 -31.43 -51.66
C HIS A 339 92.99 -32.05 -51.14
N HIS A 340 93.08 -33.18 -50.44
CA HIS A 340 91.95 -33.85 -49.80
C HIS A 340 91.27 -33.01 -48.70
N THR A 341 91.96 -32.07 -48.04
CA THR A 341 91.34 -31.20 -47.03
C THR A 341 90.50 -30.10 -47.66
N VAL A 342 90.95 -29.54 -48.79
CA VAL A 342 90.20 -28.53 -49.57
C VAL A 342 88.98 -29.16 -50.24
N GLU A 343 89.13 -30.36 -50.81
CA GLU A 343 88.02 -31.10 -51.41
C GLU A 343 87.00 -31.55 -50.34
N GLY A 344 87.48 -32.02 -49.18
CA GLY A 344 86.64 -32.35 -48.03
C GLY A 344 85.86 -31.15 -47.50
N LEU A 345 86.48 -29.97 -47.41
CA LEU A 345 85.84 -28.74 -46.96
C LEU A 345 84.81 -28.21 -47.97
N HIS A 346 85.08 -28.35 -49.27
CA HIS A 346 84.09 -28.05 -50.31
C HIS A 346 82.84 -28.94 -50.17
N GLU A 347 83.01 -30.24 -49.90
CA GLU A 347 81.87 -31.14 -49.68
C GLU A 347 81.08 -30.79 -48.41
N ILE A 348 81.77 -30.41 -47.33
CA ILE A 348 81.15 -29.91 -46.10
C ILE A 348 80.33 -28.65 -46.39
N ASN A 349 80.87 -27.70 -47.16
CA ASN A 349 80.18 -26.48 -47.54
C ASN A 349 78.97 -26.74 -48.45
N ALA A 350 79.06 -27.68 -49.39
CA ALA A 350 77.93 -28.09 -50.23
C ALA A 350 76.79 -28.71 -49.41
N ARG A 351 77.13 -29.52 -48.39
CA ARG A 351 76.15 -30.09 -47.46
C ARG A 351 75.54 -29.03 -46.55
N LEU A 352 76.34 -28.10 -46.03
CA LEU A 352 75.86 -26.99 -45.22
C LEU A 352 74.84 -26.15 -46.01
N HIS A 353 75.17 -25.80 -47.25
CA HIS A 353 74.25 -25.10 -48.15
C HIS A 353 72.94 -25.87 -48.35
N HIS A 354 73.01 -27.20 -48.50
CA HIS A 354 71.82 -28.05 -48.62
C HIS A 354 70.98 -28.10 -47.33
N VAL A 355 71.60 -28.19 -46.15
CA VAL A 355 70.92 -28.13 -44.84
C VAL A 355 70.20 -26.80 -44.65
N LEU A 356 70.84 -25.69 -45.02
CA LEU A 356 70.22 -24.37 -44.98
C LEU A 356 69.03 -24.25 -45.93
N ALA A 357 69.14 -24.75 -47.16
CA ALA A 357 68.07 -24.68 -48.16
C ALA A 357 66.80 -25.46 -47.75
N GLU A 358 66.94 -26.58 -47.04
CA GLU A 358 65.81 -27.43 -46.65
C GLU A 358 65.20 -27.08 -45.27
N SER A 359 65.86 -26.22 -44.49
CA SER A 359 65.44 -25.83 -43.14
C SER A 359 64.28 -24.81 -43.08
N GLY A 360 63.14 -25.12 -43.73
CA GLY A 360 61.77 -24.93 -43.24
C GLY A 360 61.13 -23.57 -42.90
N LEU A 361 61.81 -22.43 -42.82
CA LEU A 361 61.16 -21.10 -42.80
C LEU A 361 61.53 -20.30 -44.06
N SER A 362 60.49 -19.89 -44.75
CA SER A 362 60.50 -19.28 -46.08
C SER A 362 61.06 -17.85 -46.14
N ARG A 363 61.72 -17.36 -45.09
CA ARG A 363 62.07 -15.93 -44.91
C ARG A 363 63.53 -15.63 -44.58
N SER A 364 64.44 -16.61 -44.52
CA SER A 364 65.87 -16.32 -44.33
C SER A 364 66.60 -16.10 -45.66
N PRO A 365 67.60 -15.21 -45.71
CA PRO A 365 68.42 -15.03 -46.91
C PRO A 365 69.18 -16.31 -47.26
N THR A 366 69.10 -16.74 -48.52
CA THR A 366 69.86 -17.87 -49.06
C THR A 366 71.32 -17.47 -49.26
N ILE A 367 72.26 -18.21 -48.66
CA ILE A 367 73.70 -18.03 -48.88
C ILE A 367 74.04 -18.39 -50.35
N PRO A 368 74.99 -17.71 -51.01
CA PRO A 368 75.47 -18.10 -52.34
C PRO A 368 75.97 -19.56 -52.41
N PRO A 369 76.10 -20.17 -53.59
CA PRO A 369 76.68 -21.51 -53.72
C PRO A 369 78.14 -21.56 -53.24
N PRO A 370 78.64 -22.71 -52.76
CA PRO A 370 80.00 -22.84 -52.27
C PRO A 370 81.04 -22.61 -53.38
N PRO A 371 82.18 -21.98 -53.09
CA PRO A 371 83.24 -21.70 -54.08
C PRO A 371 83.86 -23.01 -54.60
N GLU A 372 84.23 -23.04 -55.90
CA GLU A 372 84.81 -24.22 -56.54
C GLU A 372 86.20 -24.56 -55.98
N PRO A 373 86.55 -25.85 -55.82
CA PRO A 373 87.75 -26.30 -55.14
C PRO A 373 89.06 -25.91 -55.84
N MET A 374 89.01 -25.53 -57.12
CA MET A 374 90.19 -25.12 -57.89
C MET A 374 90.42 -23.60 -57.92
N GLU A 375 89.40 -22.78 -57.64
CA GLU A 375 89.50 -21.31 -57.75
C GLU A 375 89.56 -20.62 -56.38
N GLY A 376 88.83 -21.14 -55.38
CA GLY A 376 88.83 -20.61 -54.02
C GLY A 376 89.75 -21.42 -53.11
N GLY A 377 90.86 -20.84 -52.67
CA GLY A 377 91.77 -21.49 -51.71
C GLY A 377 91.06 -21.84 -50.39
N LEU A 378 91.72 -22.65 -49.54
CA LEU A 378 91.21 -23.10 -48.23
C LEU A 378 90.56 -21.96 -47.40
N GLN A 379 91.08 -20.74 -47.51
CA GLN A 379 90.58 -19.56 -46.80
C GLN A 379 89.16 -19.16 -47.19
N GLU A 380 88.84 -19.16 -48.49
CA GLU A 380 87.52 -18.76 -48.97
C GLU A 380 86.48 -19.81 -48.55
N GLN A 381 86.85 -21.08 -48.63
CA GLN A 381 86.03 -22.19 -48.17
C GLN A 381 85.78 -22.16 -46.65
N LEU A 382 86.77 -21.81 -45.82
CA LEU A 382 86.59 -21.66 -44.38
C LEU A 382 85.69 -20.44 -44.05
N SER A 383 85.84 -19.33 -44.78
CA SER A 383 85.00 -18.14 -44.58
C SER A 383 83.53 -18.40 -44.94
N TYR A 384 83.31 -19.19 -45.99
CA TYR A 384 81.97 -19.65 -46.38
C TYR A 384 81.36 -20.56 -45.31
N ALA A 385 82.15 -21.50 -44.78
CA ALA A 385 81.72 -22.40 -43.72
C ALA A 385 81.24 -21.63 -42.48
N ASN A 386 82.03 -20.66 -42.00
CA ASN A 386 81.67 -19.85 -40.82
C ASN A 386 80.39 -19.03 -41.05
N THR A 387 80.29 -18.35 -42.20
CA THR A 387 79.06 -17.60 -42.55
C THR A 387 77.84 -18.52 -42.65
N GLY A 388 78.06 -19.74 -43.12
CA GLY A 388 77.08 -20.82 -43.15
C GLY A 388 76.57 -21.22 -41.77
N VAL A 389 77.49 -21.44 -40.83
CA VAL A 389 77.18 -21.79 -39.45
C VAL A 389 76.42 -20.66 -38.75
N ASP A 390 76.87 -19.42 -38.87
CA ASP A 390 76.19 -18.24 -38.29
C ASP A 390 74.75 -18.11 -38.82
N SER A 391 74.55 -18.34 -40.11
CA SER A 391 73.21 -18.28 -40.73
C SER A 391 72.30 -19.40 -40.24
N LEU A 392 72.87 -20.60 -39.99
CA LEU A 392 72.15 -21.73 -39.45
C LEU A 392 71.73 -21.48 -38.00
N GLN A 393 72.59 -20.85 -37.20
CA GLN A 393 72.31 -20.50 -35.81
C GLN A 393 71.17 -19.49 -35.67
N ASN A 394 71.22 -18.39 -36.43
CA ASN A 394 70.13 -17.41 -36.50
C ASN A 394 68.79 -18.04 -36.93
N ARG A 395 68.86 -19.10 -37.75
CA ARG A 395 67.68 -19.86 -38.20
C ARG A 395 67.04 -20.65 -37.07
N ILE A 396 67.87 -21.31 -36.29
CA ILE A 396 67.47 -22.12 -35.15
C ILE A 396 66.83 -21.21 -34.10
N ASP A 397 67.42 -20.05 -33.80
CA ASP A 397 66.84 -19.07 -32.87
C ASP A 397 65.44 -18.63 -33.31
N GLY A 398 65.23 -18.37 -34.60
CA GLY A 398 63.91 -18.04 -35.14
C GLY A 398 62.89 -19.19 -35.02
N LEU A 399 63.31 -20.46 -35.18
CA LEU A 399 62.44 -21.61 -34.93
C LEU A 399 62.07 -21.73 -33.45
N LEU A 400 63.01 -21.46 -32.55
CA LEU A 400 62.77 -21.50 -31.10
C LEU A 400 61.80 -20.41 -30.65
N GLU A 401 61.93 -19.20 -31.19
CA GLU A 401 61.00 -18.11 -30.92
C GLU A 401 59.58 -18.49 -31.39
N GLN A 402 59.43 -19.00 -32.61
CA GLN A 402 58.14 -19.46 -33.13
C GLN A 402 57.54 -20.59 -32.28
N LYS A 403 58.36 -21.55 -31.84
CA LYS A 403 57.93 -22.59 -30.90
C LYS A 403 57.42 -21.99 -29.59
N SER A 404 58.10 -20.98 -29.04
CA SER A 404 57.69 -20.33 -27.78
C SER A 404 56.35 -19.60 -27.91
N ILE A 405 56.14 -18.88 -29.02
CA ILE A 405 54.90 -18.17 -29.32
C ILE A 405 53.75 -19.17 -29.49
N LEU A 406 53.96 -20.21 -30.31
CA LEU A 406 52.95 -21.25 -30.53
C LEU A 406 52.63 -22.00 -29.23
N THR A 407 53.61 -22.29 -28.39
CA THR A 407 53.39 -22.95 -27.09
C THR A 407 52.51 -22.07 -26.18
N THR A 408 52.77 -20.77 -26.14
CA THR A 408 51.97 -19.81 -25.36
C THR A 408 50.55 -19.71 -25.93
N GLN A 409 50.40 -19.65 -27.26
CA GLN A 409 49.09 -19.60 -27.91
C GLN A 409 48.28 -20.89 -27.68
N ILE A 410 48.93 -22.06 -27.74
CA ILE A 410 48.30 -23.35 -27.42
C ILE A 410 47.87 -23.39 -25.95
N GLN A 411 48.72 -22.91 -25.04
CA GLN A 411 48.40 -22.86 -23.61
C GLN A 411 47.20 -21.94 -23.35
N GLN A 412 47.19 -20.74 -23.92
CA GLN A 412 46.06 -19.82 -23.82
C GLN A 412 44.79 -20.42 -24.42
N GLN A 413 44.87 -21.09 -25.58
CA GLN A 413 43.72 -21.77 -26.18
C GLN A 413 43.22 -22.94 -25.31
N ARG A 414 44.12 -23.68 -24.65
CA ARG A 414 43.76 -24.74 -23.70
C ARG A 414 43.11 -24.18 -22.45
N GLU A 415 43.59 -23.06 -21.93
CA GLU A 415 42.98 -22.40 -20.77
C GLU A 415 41.61 -21.80 -21.11
N LEU A 416 41.46 -21.20 -22.30
CA LEU A 416 40.16 -20.70 -22.78
C LEU A 416 39.18 -21.83 -23.01
N ASN A 417 39.61 -22.91 -23.66
CA ASN A 417 38.78 -24.09 -23.85
C ASN A 417 38.46 -24.75 -22.50
N SER A 418 39.43 -24.89 -21.58
CA SER A 418 39.19 -25.47 -20.25
C SER A 418 38.20 -24.64 -19.43
N LYS A 419 38.21 -23.30 -19.55
CA LYS A 419 37.21 -22.44 -18.92
C LYS A 419 35.83 -22.62 -19.54
N SER A 420 35.75 -22.63 -20.88
CA SER A 420 34.48 -22.88 -21.58
C SER A 420 33.94 -24.28 -21.31
N ASP A 421 34.80 -25.29 -21.22
CA ASP A 421 34.45 -26.67 -20.89
C ASP A 421 33.99 -26.77 -19.44
N ALA A 422 34.66 -26.11 -18.49
CA ALA A 422 34.22 -26.05 -17.10
C ALA A 422 32.86 -25.35 -16.93
N GLU A 423 32.60 -24.27 -17.67
CA GLU A 423 31.28 -23.61 -17.67
C GLU A 423 30.20 -24.50 -18.30
N ARG A 424 30.51 -25.21 -19.40
CA ARG A 424 29.60 -26.18 -20.00
C ARG A 424 29.33 -27.37 -19.09
N ASP A 425 30.35 -27.89 -18.42
CA ASP A 425 30.22 -29.00 -17.49
C ASP A 425 29.42 -28.60 -16.25
N ALA A 426 29.60 -27.38 -15.74
CA ALA A 426 28.75 -26.82 -14.68
C ALA A 426 27.29 -26.72 -15.13
N HIS A 427 27.02 -26.20 -16.33
CA HIS A 427 25.66 -26.14 -16.86
C HIS A 427 25.06 -27.53 -17.13
N ILE A 428 25.87 -28.50 -17.58
CA ILE A 428 25.44 -29.90 -17.74
C ILE A 428 25.11 -30.49 -16.35
N ALA A 429 25.91 -30.22 -15.33
CA ALA A 429 25.64 -30.67 -13.96
C ALA A 429 24.32 -30.09 -13.43
N ASP A 430 24.09 -28.79 -13.59
CA ASP A 430 22.83 -28.13 -13.21
C ASP A 430 21.63 -28.73 -13.96
N LEU A 431 21.78 -29.00 -15.27
CA LEU A 431 20.72 -29.61 -16.06
C LEU A 431 20.46 -31.07 -15.66
N VAL A 432 21.51 -31.82 -15.31
CA VAL A 432 21.39 -33.18 -14.77
C VAL A 432 20.70 -33.16 -13.41
N GLU A 433 21.01 -32.19 -12.55
CA GLU A 433 20.33 -32.00 -11.27
C GLU A 433 18.85 -31.67 -11.48
N GLN A 434 18.52 -30.74 -12.37
CA GLN A 434 17.13 -30.43 -12.74
C GLN A 434 16.39 -31.64 -13.31
N LEU A 435 17.04 -32.45 -14.16
CA LEU A 435 16.47 -33.70 -14.66
C LEU A 435 16.28 -34.73 -13.54
N SER A 436 17.18 -34.79 -12.56
CA SER A 436 17.05 -35.70 -11.41
C SER A 436 15.89 -35.28 -10.50
N LEU A 437 15.70 -33.98 -10.27
CA LEU A 437 14.58 -33.42 -9.53
C LEU A 437 13.27 -33.68 -10.28
N ALA A 438 13.20 -33.35 -11.57
CA ALA A 438 12.02 -33.60 -12.39
C ALA A 438 11.66 -35.11 -12.47
N ARG A 439 12.66 -36.00 -12.51
CA ARG A 439 12.42 -37.45 -12.44
C ARG A 439 11.89 -37.87 -11.08
N LYS A 440 12.41 -37.30 -9.99
CA LYS A 440 11.92 -37.58 -8.63
C LYS A 440 10.50 -37.09 -8.46
N ASP A 441 10.18 -35.91 -8.96
CA ASP A 441 8.82 -35.35 -8.93
C ASP A 441 7.85 -36.19 -9.78
N LEU A 442 8.29 -36.64 -10.96
CA LEU A 442 7.51 -37.58 -11.76
C LEU A 442 7.30 -38.91 -11.03
N GLU A 443 8.32 -39.45 -10.37
CA GLU A 443 8.22 -40.70 -9.62
C GLU A 443 7.31 -40.56 -8.38
N LEU A 444 7.31 -39.39 -7.74
CA LEU A 444 6.35 -39.06 -6.67
C LEU A 444 4.93 -38.97 -7.22
N SER A 445 4.74 -38.24 -8.32
CA SER A 445 3.45 -38.15 -9.01
C SER A 445 2.94 -39.51 -9.48
N ASP A 446 3.82 -40.39 -9.99
CA ASP A 446 3.46 -41.75 -10.42
C ASP A 446 3.08 -42.63 -9.22
N ARG A 447 3.77 -42.49 -8.08
CA ARG A 447 3.39 -43.15 -6.82
C ARG A 447 2.05 -42.66 -6.30
N GLU A 448 1.80 -41.35 -6.31
CA GLU A 448 0.51 -40.78 -5.93
C GLU A 448 -0.61 -41.24 -6.89
N HIS A 449 -0.33 -41.29 -8.20
CA HIS A 449 -1.25 -41.84 -9.18
C HIS A 449 -1.51 -43.33 -9.01
N GLN A 450 -0.51 -44.11 -8.57
CA GLN A 450 -0.71 -45.52 -8.27
C GLN A 450 -1.52 -45.69 -6.97
N ALA A 451 -1.21 -44.92 -5.92
CA ALA A 451 -1.95 -44.94 -4.66
C ALA A 451 -3.42 -44.54 -4.86
N THR A 452 -3.70 -43.51 -5.65
CA THR A 452 -5.08 -43.10 -5.99
C THR A 452 -5.80 -44.13 -6.86
N ARG A 453 -5.09 -44.85 -7.74
CA ARG A 453 -5.66 -45.98 -8.49
C ARG A 453 -5.99 -47.15 -7.57
N ASP A 454 -5.11 -47.47 -6.62
CA ASP A 454 -5.30 -48.56 -5.68
C ASP A 454 -6.45 -48.23 -4.71
N GLU A 455 -6.54 -46.98 -4.23
CA GLU A 455 -7.66 -46.49 -3.44
C GLU A 455 -8.99 -46.54 -4.22
N LEU A 456 -8.99 -46.10 -5.47
CA LEU A 456 -10.17 -46.22 -6.34
C LEU A 456 -10.58 -47.69 -6.52
N SER A 457 -9.62 -48.61 -6.68
CA SER A 457 -9.90 -50.04 -6.81
C SER A 457 -10.55 -50.60 -5.54
N LEU A 458 -10.08 -50.16 -4.36
CA LEU A 458 -10.64 -50.55 -3.08
C LEU A 458 -12.06 -49.99 -2.90
N VAL A 459 -12.29 -48.72 -3.25
CA VAL A 459 -13.63 -48.10 -3.18
C VAL A 459 -14.59 -48.78 -4.16
N MET A 460 -14.13 -49.15 -5.35
CA MET A 460 -14.93 -49.93 -6.30
C MET A 460 -15.29 -51.31 -5.73
N GLU A 461 -14.34 -52.02 -5.12
CA GLU A 461 -14.59 -53.30 -4.47
C GLU A 461 -15.56 -53.17 -3.28
N GLN A 462 -15.43 -52.13 -2.46
CA GLN A 462 -16.37 -51.80 -1.39
C GLN A 462 -17.76 -51.49 -1.92
N PHE A 463 -17.87 -50.72 -3.01
CA PHE A 463 -19.16 -50.42 -3.64
C PHE A 463 -19.82 -51.68 -4.18
N ASP A 464 -19.07 -52.56 -4.83
CA ASP A 464 -19.58 -53.84 -5.33
C ASP A 464 -20.01 -54.76 -4.18
N SER A 465 -19.28 -54.76 -3.06
CA SER A 465 -19.64 -55.49 -1.84
C SER A 465 -20.94 -54.95 -1.23
N VAL A 466 -21.03 -53.65 -0.99
CA VAL A 466 -22.24 -52.99 -0.45
C VAL A 466 -23.43 -53.20 -1.37
N ARG A 467 -23.22 -53.16 -2.69
CA ARG A 467 -24.28 -53.44 -3.66
C ARG A 467 -24.74 -54.89 -3.59
N GLN A 468 -23.84 -55.86 -3.43
CA GLN A 468 -24.21 -57.25 -3.18
C GLN A 468 -24.97 -57.40 -1.86
N GLU A 469 -24.51 -56.78 -0.78
CA GLU A 469 -25.22 -56.79 0.51
C GLU A 469 -26.60 -56.13 0.42
N MET A 470 -26.73 -54.99 -0.26
CA MET A 470 -28.01 -54.32 -0.50
C MET A 470 -28.96 -55.21 -1.30
N THR A 471 -28.48 -55.94 -2.31
CA THR A 471 -29.35 -56.89 -3.04
C THR A 471 -29.80 -58.06 -2.18
N LEU A 472 -28.97 -58.50 -1.22
CA LEU A 472 -29.32 -59.56 -0.25
C LEU A 472 -30.26 -59.04 0.85
N GLU A 473 -30.10 -57.77 1.26
CA GLU A 473 -31.00 -57.09 2.19
C GLU A 473 -32.34 -56.77 1.55
N ASP A 474 -32.38 -56.31 0.29
CA ASP A 474 -33.63 -56.04 -0.44
C ASP A 474 -34.43 -57.32 -0.67
N GLN A 475 -33.78 -58.46 -0.90
CA GLN A 475 -34.47 -59.75 -0.94
C GLN A 475 -35.07 -60.15 0.42
N LYS A 476 -34.45 -59.73 1.54
CA LYS A 476 -34.97 -59.96 2.90
C LYS A 476 -36.00 -58.91 3.34
N ARG A 477 -35.88 -57.66 2.88
CA ARG A 477 -36.76 -56.53 3.17
C ARG A 477 -38.03 -56.55 2.33
N SER A 478 -37.99 -57.05 1.10
CA SER A 478 -39.17 -57.25 0.24
C SER A 478 -40.28 -58.07 0.92
N SER A 479 -39.94 -59.02 1.81
CA SER A 479 -40.94 -59.79 2.58
C SER A 479 -41.51 -59.04 3.80
N LYS A 480 -40.86 -57.97 4.25
CA LYS A 480 -41.17 -57.21 5.47
C LYS A 480 -41.76 -55.82 5.15
N ASP A 481 -41.39 -55.23 4.02
CA ASP A 481 -41.80 -53.90 3.56
C ASP A 481 -43.25 -53.83 3.09
N SER A 482 -43.87 -54.97 2.72
CA SER A 482 -45.28 -54.99 2.32
C SER A 482 -46.25 -54.59 3.45
N SER A 483 -45.91 -54.82 4.72
CA SER A 483 -46.72 -54.37 5.85
C SER A 483 -46.36 -52.96 6.33
N ALA A 484 -45.08 -52.59 6.27
CA ALA A 484 -44.60 -51.26 6.62
C ALA A 484 -45.13 -50.18 5.64
N LEU A 485 -45.13 -50.45 4.33
CA LEU A 485 -45.66 -49.56 3.29
C LEU A 485 -47.15 -49.25 3.47
N ASN A 486 -47.95 -50.19 3.97
CA ASN A 486 -49.37 -49.95 4.22
C ASN A 486 -49.57 -49.02 5.44
N SER A 487 -48.77 -49.18 6.50
CA SER A 487 -48.82 -48.29 7.67
C SER A 487 -48.28 -46.88 7.36
N GLU A 488 -47.27 -46.78 6.50
CA GLU A 488 -46.73 -45.51 6.05
C GLU A 488 -47.70 -44.77 5.12
N ARG A 489 -48.39 -45.48 4.22
CA ARG A 489 -49.45 -44.89 3.37
C ARG A 489 -50.61 -44.33 4.20
N GLU A 490 -50.99 -45.00 5.28
CA GLU A 490 -52.06 -44.52 6.17
C GLU A 490 -51.60 -43.30 7.01
N ALA A 491 -50.32 -43.25 7.40
CA ALA A 491 -49.74 -42.08 8.06
C ALA A 491 -49.60 -40.88 7.11
N ARG A 492 -49.19 -41.12 5.85
CA ARG A 492 -49.12 -40.09 4.80
C ARG A 492 -50.51 -39.54 4.46
N ALA A 493 -51.53 -40.38 4.36
CA ALA A 493 -52.91 -39.92 4.12
C ALA A 493 -53.44 -39.02 5.26
N LYS A 494 -53.06 -39.30 6.51
CA LYS A 494 -53.39 -38.44 7.66
C LYS A 494 -52.64 -37.10 7.61
N ALA A 495 -51.34 -37.15 7.33
CA ALA A 495 -50.53 -35.94 7.16
C ALA A 495 -51.02 -35.06 6.00
N GLU A 496 -51.41 -35.66 4.88
CA GLU A 496 -52.03 -34.95 3.75
C GLU A 496 -53.35 -34.30 4.17
N SER A 497 -54.20 -34.98 4.96
CA SER A 497 -55.44 -34.38 5.46
C SER A 497 -55.20 -33.21 6.43
N ASP A 498 -54.15 -33.28 7.25
CA ASP A 498 -53.76 -32.21 8.16
C ASP A 498 -53.14 -31.03 7.41
N ILE A 499 -52.34 -31.28 6.36
CA ILE A 499 -51.81 -30.25 5.46
C ILE A 499 -52.98 -29.54 4.75
N SER A 500 -53.93 -30.27 4.16
CA SER A 500 -55.10 -29.65 3.53
C SER A 500 -55.93 -28.83 4.52
N ARG A 501 -56.01 -29.26 5.79
CA ARG A 501 -56.67 -28.47 6.84
C ARG A 501 -55.89 -27.21 7.18
N LEU A 502 -54.57 -27.30 7.33
CA LEU A 502 -53.70 -26.15 7.60
C LEU A 502 -53.67 -25.17 6.42
N GLU A 503 -53.67 -25.66 5.19
CA GLU A 503 -53.83 -24.85 3.97
C GLU A 503 -55.17 -24.12 3.98
N SER A 504 -56.27 -24.80 4.34
CA SER A 504 -57.58 -24.13 4.46
C SER A 504 -57.62 -23.06 5.56
N LEU A 505 -56.88 -23.25 6.65
CA LEU A 505 -56.76 -22.26 7.72
C LEU A 505 -55.85 -21.09 7.32
N LEU A 506 -54.75 -21.36 6.62
CA LEU A 506 -53.88 -20.32 6.08
C LEU A 506 -54.62 -19.49 5.04
N GLU A 507 -55.43 -20.11 4.19
CA GLU A 507 -56.24 -19.39 3.20
C GLU A 507 -57.34 -18.57 3.87
N GLN A 508 -57.97 -19.07 4.95
CA GLN A 508 -58.90 -18.28 5.77
C GLN A 508 -58.21 -17.10 6.44
N LEU A 509 -57.03 -17.28 7.04
CA LEU A 509 -56.24 -16.20 7.64
C LEU A 509 -55.76 -15.20 6.59
N GLN A 510 -55.45 -15.64 5.37
CA GLN A 510 -55.11 -14.76 4.25
C GLN A 510 -56.31 -13.94 3.78
N VAL A 511 -57.51 -14.53 3.75
CA VAL A 511 -58.74 -13.78 3.43
C VAL A 511 -59.08 -12.79 4.55
N GLU A 512 -58.91 -13.18 5.82
CA GLU A 512 -59.14 -12.30 6.97
C GLU A 512 -58.14 -11.15 7.02
N THR A 513 -56.85 -11.41 6.78
CA THR A 513 -55.84 -10.34 6.67
C THR A 513 -56.09 -9.44 5.48
N ARG A 514 -56.49 -9.97 4.31
CA ARG A 514 -56.91 -9.15 3.16
C ARG A 514 -58.11 -8.27 3.50
N ALA A 515 -59.14 -8.82 4.14
CA ALA A 515 -60.31 -8.08 4.57
C ALA A 515 -59.94 -6.97 5.58
N HIS A 516 -59.05 -7.25 6.54
CA HIS A 516 -58.53 -6.23 7.47
C HIS A 516 -57.69 -5.17 6.76
N THR A 517 -56.90 -5.52 5.74
CA THR A 517 -56.17 -4.52 4.95
C THR A 517 -57.13 -3.67 4.12
N GLU A 518 -58.18 -4.25 3.54
CA GLU A 518 -59.21 -3.53 2.79
C GLU A 518 -59.97 -2.58 3.73
N GLU A 519 -60.40 -3.05 4.90
CA GLU A 519 -61.05 -2.23 5.93
C GLU A 519 -60.12 -1.09 6.41
N ALA A 520 -58.83 -1.36 6.61
CA ALA A 520 -57.85 -0.33 6.97
C ALA A 520 -57.64 0.69 5.84
N THR A 521 -57.67 0.26 4.57
CA THR A 521 -57.60 1.20 3.43
C THR A 521 -58.85 2.02 3.27
N GLU A 522 -60.04 1.45 3.51
CA GLU A 522 -61.30 2.21 3.51
C GLU A 522 -61.35 3.20 4.68
N ALA A 523 -60.88 2.82 5.87
CA ALA A 523 -60.78 3.71 7.01
C ALA A 523 -59.78 4.86 6.75
N ARG A 524 -58.65 4.57 6.11
CA ARG A 524 -57.70 5.61 5.66
C ARG A 524 -58.31 6.54 4.62
N ALA A 525 -59.01 6.00 3.63
CA ALA A 525 -59.70 6.80 2.61
C ALA A 525 -60.76 7.73 3.24
N ARG A 526 -61.54 7.24 4.21
CA ARG A 526 -62.49 8.07 4.97
C ARG A 526 -61.77 9.16 5.77
N ALA A 527 -60.65 8.84 6.41
CA ALA A 527 -59.85 9.84 7.13
C ALA A 527 -59.23 10.88 6.19
N GLU A 528 -58.78 10.47 4.99
CA GLU A 528 -58.28 11.37 3.95
C GLU A 528 -59.39 12.28 3.40
N GLU A 529 -60.62 11.75 3.22
CA GLU A 529 -61.78 12.56 2.84
C GLU A 529 -62.18 13.57 3.94
N GLU A 530 -62.15 13.16 5.21
CA GLU A 530 -62.37 14.06 6.34
C GLU A 530 -61.27 15.12 6.46
N LEU A 531 -60.00 14.75 6.25
CA LEU A 531 -58.89 15.70 6.20
C LEU A 531 -59.04 16.69 5.04
N ALA A 532 -59.40 16.22 3.85
CA ALA A 532 -59.68 17.09 2.70
C ALA A 532 -60.85 18.04 2.98
N HIS A 533 -61.89 17.57 3.69
CA HIS A 533 -62.99 18.43 4.13
C HIS A 533 -62.51 19.46 5.17
N MET A 534 -61.70 19.06 6.15
CA MET A 534 -61.13 19.96 7.14
C MET A 534 -60.19 20.98 6.51
N GLU A 535 -59.36 20.59 5.54
CA GLU A 535 -58.52 21.49 4.76
C GLU A 535 -59.36 22.49 3.95
N ALA A 536 -60.43 22.04 3.30
CA ALA A 536 -61.34 22.93 2.58
C ALA A 536 -62.03 23.93 3.52
N THR A 537 -62.47 23.50 4.72
CA THR A 537 -63.06 24.43 5.71
C THR A 537 -62.03 25.39 6.31
N LEU A 538 -60.78 24.97 6.49
CA LEU A 538 -59.71 25.84 6.93
C LEU A 538 -59.37 26.89 5.86
N GLU A 539 -59.36 26.49 4.58
CA GLU A 539 -59.14 27.41 3.48
C GLU A 539 -60.32 28.39 3.32
N GLU A 540 -61.57 27.93 3.49
CA GLU A 540 -62.75 28.80 3.52
C GLU A 540 -62.64 29.82 4.66
N VAL A 541 -62.34 29.39 5.89
CA VAL A 541 -62.12 30.28 7.05
C VAL A 541 -60.95 31.24 6.81
N ARG A 542 -59.91 30.80 6.12
CA ARG A 542 -58.77 31.65 5.74
C ARG A 542 -59.20 32.72 4.74
N THR A 543 -59.94 32.37 3.69
CA THR A 543 -60.45 33.35 2.71
C THR A 543 -61.44 34.33 3.35
N ASP A 544 -62.24 33.89 4.31
CA ASP A 544 -63.11 34.73 5.13
C ASP A 544 -62.31 35.66 6.05
N ALA A 545 -61.20 35.19 6.63
CA ALA A 545 -60.31 36.02 7.42
C ALA A 545 -59.58 37.06 6.55
N GLU A 546 -59.10 36.66 5.38
CA GLU A 546 -58.46 37.55 4.40
C GLU A 546 -59.45 38.62 3.90
N SER A 547 -60.70 38.26 3.60
CA SER A 547 -61.73 39.23 3.21
C SER A 547 -62.07 40.19 4.35
N ARG A 548 -62.18 39.71 5.59
CA ARG A 548 -62.36 40.57 6.78
C ARG A 548 -61.18 41.50 7.03
N VAL A 549 -59.95 41.07 6.75
CA VAL A 549 -58.77 41.93 6.84
C VAL A 549 -58.84 43.02 5.77
N VAL A 550 -59.24 42.69 4.53
CA VAL A 550 -59.43 43.68 3.46
C VAL A 550 -60.56 44.67 3.78
N GLU A 551 -61.67 44.21 4.35
CA GLU A 551 -62.75 45.10 4.82
C GLU A 551 -62.28 46.00 5.98
N ALA A 552 -61.52 45.45 6.92
CA ALA A 552 -60.97 46.22 8.05
C ALA A 552 -59.93 47.26 7.59
N THR A 553 -59.10 46.96 6.58
CA THR A 553 -58.16 47.94 6.01
C THR A 553 -58.89 49.02 5.21
N ALA A 554 -59.95 48.68 4.49
CA ALA A 554 -60.79 49.67 3.80
C ALA A 554 -61.50 50.62 4.78
N LEU A 555 -62.07 50.09 5.87
CA LEU A 555 -62.68 50.92 6.93
C LEU A 555 -61.65 51.78 7.66
N ARG A 556 -60.42 51.27 7.86
CA ARG A 556 -59.32 52.08 8.41
C ARG A 556 -58.93 53.22 7.46
N ALA A 557 -58.84 52.97 6.16
CA ALA A 557 -58.57 54.01 5.17
C ALA A 557 -59.69 55.07 5.15
N GLU A 558 -60.96 54.65 5.23
CA GLU A 558 -62.09 55.59 5.33
C GLU A 558 -62.04 56.42 6.63
N ALA A 559 -61.65 55.81 7.75
CA ALA A 559 -61.45 56.50 9.01
C ALA A 559 -60.25 57.47 8.96
N GLU A 560 -59.15 57.11 8.29
CA GLU A 560 -57.99 57.98 8.07
C GLU A 560 -58.33 59.17 7.16
N ASP A 561 -59.15 58.96 6.13
CA ASP A 561 -59.68 60.02 5.27
C ASP A 561 -60.59 60.96 6.07
N GLU A 562 -61.45 60.44 6.93
CA GLU A 562 -62.32 61.26 7.78
C GLU A 562 -61.53 62.00 8.87
N ILE A 563 -60.52 61.37 9.46
CA ILE A 563 -59.57 62.03 10.36
C ILE A 563 -58.85 63.16 9.62
N SER A 564 -58.42 62.94 8.38
CA SER A 564 -57.76 63.97 7.56
C SER A 564 -58.72 65.14 7.24
N ARG A 565 -59.99 64.85 6.94
CA ARG A 565 -61.03 65.88 6.76
C ARG A 565 -61.28 66.66 8.05
N LEU A 566 -61.40 65.97 9.18
CA LEU A 566 -61.61 66.61 10.49
C LEU A 566 -60.39 67.44 10.91
N GLN A 567 -59.18 66.97 10.64
CA GLN A 567 -57.94 67.73 10.84
C GLN A 567 -57.92 69.00 9.98
N ALA A 568 -58.25 68.90 8.69
CA ALA A 568 -58.34 70.07 7.80
C ALA A 568 -59.42 71.07 8.25
N ALA A 569 -60.57 70.58 8.73
CA ALA A 569 -61.63 71.43 9.29
C ALA A 569 -61.18 72.10 10.60
N LEU A 570 -60.44 71.39 11.45
CA LEU A 570 -59.92 71.92 12.70
C LEU A 570 -58.84 72.98 12.45
N GLU A 571 -57.96 72.77 11.46
CA GLU A 571 -56.98 73.76 11.01
C GLU A 571 -57.66 74.99 10.39
N GLN A 572 -58.75 74.80 9.63
CA GLN A 572 -59.56 75.91 9.13
C GLN A 572 -60.17 76.72 10.29
N VAL A 573 -60.81 76.06 11.26
CA VAL A 573 -61.38 76.74 12.44
C VAL A 573 -60.30 77.44 13.27
N GLN A 574 -59.11 76.84 13.41
CA GLN A 574 -57.97 77.49 14.06
C GLN A 574 -57.52 78.73 13.28
N SER A 575 -57.42 78.67 11.96
CA SER A 575 -57.06 79.82 11.12
C SER A 575 -58.10 80.94 11.14
N GLU A 576 -59.39 80.59 11.20
CA GLU A 576 -60.50 81.54 11.36
C GLU A 576 -60.48 82.18 12.75
N SER A 577 -60.22 81.39 13.80
CA SER A 577 -60.04 81.89 15.17
C SER A 577 -58.84 82.83 15.27
N ASP A 578 -57.70 82.48 14.67
CA ASP A 578 -56.50 83.32 14.63
C ASP A 578 -56.74 84.61 13.83
N ALA A 579 -57.49 84.54 12.73
CA ALA A 579 -57.90 85.70 11.95
C ALA A 579 -58.84 86.61 12.75
N GLN A 580 -59.83 86.05 13.46
CA GLN A 580 -60.71 86.80 14.37
C GLN A 580 -59.93 87.42 15.53
N LEU A 581 -58.93 86.73 16.06
CA LEU A 581 -58.08 87.23 17.14
C LEU A 581 -57.18 88.36 16.65
N ARG A 582 -56.64 88.27 15.43
CA ARG A 582 -55.92 89.37 14.77
C ARG A 582 -56.82 90.57 14.48
N GLU A 583 -58.03 90.34 13.98
CA GLU A 583 -59.01 91.41 13.75
C GLU A 583 -59.42 92.10 15.06
N ALA A 584 -59.62 91.34 16.13
CA ALA A 584 -59.91 91.86 17.46
C ALA A 584 -58.73 92.67 18.03
N VAL A 585 -57.48 92.21 17.82
CA VAL A 585 -56.27 92.95 18.19
C VAL A 585 -56.15 94.24 17.38
N ASP A 586 -56.37 94.21 16.06
CA ASP A 586 -56.35 95.40 15.20
C ASP A 586 -57.46 96.39 15.58
N ALA A 587 -58.65 95.91 15.91
CA ALA A 587 -59.75 96.72 16.42
C ALA A 587 -59.42 97.34 17.77
N ARG A 588 -58.74 96.59 18.65
CA ARG A 588 -58.26 97.10 19.94
C ARG A 588 -57.19 98.17 19.75
N VAL A 589 -56.25 97.98 18.83
CA VAL A 589 -55.23 99.00 18.49
C VAL A 589 -55.89 100.26 17.92
N ARG A 590 -56.92 100.13 17.08
CA ARG A 590 -57.71 101.30 16.61
C ARG A 590 -58.43 101.99 17.77
N ALA A 591 -59.04 101.24 18.68
CA ALA A 591 -59.68 101.80 19.87
C ALA A 591 -58.68 102.46 20.82
N GLU A 592 -57.48 101.88 21.00
CA GLU A 592 -56.38 102.48 21.77
C GLU A 592 -55.86 103.77 21.09
N GLN A 593 -55.80 103.83 19.76
CA GLN A 593 -55.47 105.06 19.02
C GLN A 593 -56.57 106.13 19.14
N GLU A 594 -57.84 105.74 19.13
CA GLU A 594 -58.97 106.64 19.39
C GLU A 594 -58.98 107.14 20.84
N LEU A 595 -58.66 106.28 21.81
CA LEU A 595 -58.47 106.66 23.21
C LEU A 595 -57.28 107.61 23.38
N ALA A 596 -56.15 107.38 22.71
CA ALA A 596 -55.02 108.31 22.71
C ALA A 596 -55.38 109.66 22.08
N HIS A 597 -56.24 109.68 21.05
CA HIS A 597 -56.78 110.92 20.48
C HIS A 597 -57.76 111.63 21.44
N LEU A 598 -58.60 110.87 22.15
CA LEU A 598 -59.51 111.39 23.16
C LEU A 598 -58.77 111.89 24.41
N GLU A 599 -57.67 111.24 24.81
CA GLU A 599 -56.77 111.70 25.86
C GLU A 599 -56.05 112.98 25.44
N ALA A 600 -55.54 113.08 24.21
CA ALA A 600 -54.95 114.32 23.69
C ALA A 600 -55.95 115.49 23.62
N THR A 601 -57.21 115.22 23.25
CA THR A 601 -58.26 116.26 23.26
C THR A 601 -58.75 116.61 24.67
N LEU A 602 -58.76 115.67 25.62
CA LEU A 602 -59.00 115.95 27.04
C LEU A 602 -57.83 116.69 27.69
N GLU A 603 -56.61 116.47 27.23
CA GLU A 603 -55.41 117.22 27.65
C GLU A 603 -55.41 118.65 27.05
N ASP A 604 -55.88 118.84 25.81
CA ASP A 604 -56.14 120.17 25.24
C ASP A 604 -57.30 120.91 25.95
N VAL A 605 -58.36 120.22 26.38
CA VAL A 605 -59.47 120.82 27.16
C VAL A 605 -59.07 121.08 28.63
N ARG A 606 -58.19 120.26 29.21
CA ARG A 606 -57.57 120.51 30.52
C ARG A 606 -56.55 121.66 30.45
N ALA A 607 -55.82 121.82 29.35
CA ALA A 607 -54.94 122.96 29.10
C ALA A 607 -55.68 124.29 28.81
N HIS A 608 -56.95 124.26 28.41
CA HIS A 608 -57.82 125.44 28.23
C HIS A 608 -58.68 125.77 29.47
N SER A 609 -58.60 124.99 30.55
CA SER A 609 -59.32 125.20 31.81
C SER A 609 -58.47 125.81 32.93
N ASP A 610 -57.13 125.82 32.81
CA ASP A 610 -56.19 126.28 33.86
C ASP A 610 -55.48 127.61 33.55
N SER A 611 -56.15 128.49 32.80
CA SER A 611 -55.73 129.89 32.62
C SER A 611 -56.89 130.86 32.83
N HIS A 612 -57.45 130.92 34.04
CA HIS A 612 -57.98 132.16 34.63
C HIS A 612 -58.09 132.04 36.17
N ALA A 613 -57.46 133.00 36.85
CA ALA A 613 -57.79 133.56 38.17
C ALA A 613 -56.94 133.16 39.40
N VAL A 614 -55.95 134.01 39.73
CA VAL A 614 -55.69 134.46 41.10
C VAL A 614 -55.21 135.92 41.10
N GLU A 615 -55.92 136.78 41.84
CA GLU A 615 -55.49 138.04 42.50
C GLU A 615 -56.74 138.61 43.23
N ALA A 616 -56.79 139.27 44.39
CA ALA A 616 -55.92 139.48 45.55
C ALA A 616 -56.67 140.43 46.54
N THR A 617 -56.75 140.10 47.84
CA THR A 617 -56.82 141.02 49.03
C THR A 617 -58.11 141.88 49.27
N THR A 618 -58.54 142.37 50.46
CA THR A 618 -57.91 142.85 51.74
C THR A 618 -58.88 142.84 52.97
N LEU A 619 -58.27 143.03 54.16
CA LEU A 619 -58.72 143.05 55.58
C LEU A 619 -59.51 144.30 56.11
N GLN A 620 -59.97 144.20 57.38
CA GLN A 620 -60.31 145.22 58.42
C GLN A 620 -61.78 145.71 58.51
N ALA A 621 -62.38 146.03 59.67
CA ALA A 621 -62.15 145.81 61.12
C ALA A 621 -63.37 146.39 61.90
N GLN A 622 -63.76 145.74 63.01
CA GLN A 622 -64.24 146.22 64.33
C GLN A 622 -65.05 147.53 64.41
N ALA A 623 -66.19 147.68 65.11
CA ALA A 623 -66.73 147.12 66.36
C ALA A 623 -68.29 147.23 66.31
N GLU A 624 -69.12 146.48 67.03
CA GLU A 624 -69.19 146.33 68.49
C GLU A 624 -69.88 145.01 68.86
N GLU A 625 -69.23 144.24 69.75
CA GLU A 625 -69.85 143.21 70.59
C GLU A 625 -71.04 143.82 71.33
N VAL A 626 -72.27 143.29 71.18
CA VAL A 626 -72.86 142.44 72.22
C VAL A 626 -74.05 141.61 71.68
N SER A 627 -74.39 141.68 70.39
CA SER A 627 -75.29 140.66 69.76
C SER A 627 -74.57 139.33 69.45
N ARG A 628 -73.26 139.29 69.75
CA ARG A 628 -72.26 138.27 69.43
C ARG A 628 -72.40 136.93 70.19
N LEU A 629 -73.32 136.81 71.14
CA LEU A 629 -73.48 135.57 71.92
C LEU A 629 -74.73 134.74 71.58
N GLN A 630 -75.59 135.20 70.66
CA GLN A 630 -76.74 134.39 70.17
C GLN A 630 -76.58 133.87 68.73
N ALA A 631 -75.69 134.43 67.91
CA ALA A 631 -75.40 133.93 66.55
C ALA A 631 -74.25 132.90 66.49
N ALA A 632 -73.41 132.81 67.53
CA ALA A 632 -72.28 131.89 67.60
C ALA A 632 -72.68 130.41 67.76
N LEU A 633 -73.95 130.12 68.09
CA LEU A 633 -74.48 128.75 68.17
C LEU A 633 -74.97 128.21 66.80
N GLU A 634 -75.34 129.08 65.86
CA GLU A 634 -75.79 128.69 64.51
C GLU A 634 -74.60 128.46 63.55
N GLN A 635 -73.53 129.26 63.68
CA GLN A 635 -72.32 129.15 62.85
C GLN A 635 -71.49 127.90 63.16
N VAL A 636 -71.51 127.40 64.41
CA VAL A 636 -70.83 126.15 64.76
C VAL A 636 -71.51 124.95 64.10
N HIS A 637 -72.84 124.97 63.94
CA HIS A 637 -73.57 123.86 63.29
C HIS A 637 -73.27 123.77 61.77
N SER A 638 -73.17 124.90 61.07
CA SER A 638 -72.85 124.88 59.63
C SER A 638 -71.38 124.54 59.35
N GLU A 639 -70.45 124.90 60.24
CA GLU A 639 -69.05 124.48 60.15
C GLU A 639 -68.84 123.00 60.49
N THR A 640 -69.64 122.41 61.40
CA THR A 640 -69.60 120.96 61.64
C THR A 640 -70.16 120.17 60.47
N ASP A 641 -71.22 120.65 59.81
CA ASP A 641 -71.81 119.99 58.64
C ASP A 641 -70.88 120.04 57.41
N ALA A 642 -70.15 121.15 57.21
CA ALA A 642 -69.16 121.27 56.16
C ALA A 642 -67.96 120.33 56.37
N ARG A 643 -67.46 120.21 57.60
CA ARG A 643 -66.38 119.26 57.96
C ARG A 643 -66.81 117.80 57.84
N LEU A 644 -68.09 117.50 58.08
CA LEU A 644 -68.63 116.14 57.93
C LEU A 644 -68.68 115.73 56.44
N LYS A 645 -69.03 116.65 55.53
CA LYS A 645 -69.02 116.39 54.08
C LYS A 645 -67.62 116.16 53.52
N GLU A 646 -66.65 116.99 53.90
CA GLU A 646 -65.25 116.82 53.49
C GLU A 646 -64.65 115.50 54.02
N ALA A 647 -65.00 115.10 55.25
CA ALA A 647 -64.62 113.81 55.81
C ALA A 647 -65.29 112.61 55.09
N THR A 648 -66.54 112.75 54.62
CA THR A 648 -67.20 111.69 53.81
C THR A 648 -66.62 111.58 52.41
N GLU A 649 -66.21 112.68 51.78
CA GLU A 649 -65.58 112.67 50.45
C GLU A 649 -64.16 112.10 50.51
N ALA A 650 -63.39 112.42 51.56
CA ALA A 650 -62.08 111.79 51.79
C ALA A 650 -62.19 110.29 52.10
N ARG A 651 -63.25 109.88 52.82
CA ARG A 651 -63.54 108.47 53.08
C ARG A 651 -63.96 107.72 51.81
N ALA A 652 -64.76 108.33 50.92
CA ALA A 652 -65.14 107.74 49.65
C ALA A 652 -63.92 107.48 48.75
N ARG A 653 -62.97 108.42 48.67
CA ARG A 653 -61.71 108.21 47.93
C ARG A 653 -60.85 107.10 48.53
N ALA A 654 -60.78 107.01 49.85
CA ALA A 654 -60.06 105.91 50.51
C ALA A 654 -60.77 104.56 50.28
N GLU A 655 -62.10 104.53 50.23
CA GLU A 655 -62.88 103.33 49.90
C GLU A 655 -62.69 102.91 48.43
N GLU A 656 -62.55 103.85 47.49
CA GLU A 656 -62.22 103.56 46.08
C GLU A 656 -60.78 103.02 45.90
N GLU A 657 -59.79 103.60 46.57
CA GLU A 657 -58.41 103.10 46.57
C GLU A 657 -58.31 101.70 47.21
N LEU A 658 -59.05 101.46 48.30
CA LEU A 658 -59.15 100.13 48.90
C LEU A 658 -59.81 99.13 47.94
N ALA A 659 -60.86 99.52 47.22
CA ALA A 659 -61.49 98.66 46.22
C ALA A 659 -60.54 98.32 45.05
N HIS A 660 -59.70 99.27 44.62
CA HIS A 660 -58.69 99.02 43.59
C HIS A 660 -57.56 98.08 44.09
N MET A 661 -57.10 98.27 45.32
CA MET A 661 -56.11 97.37 45.95
C MET A 661 -56.69 95.97 46.20
N GLU A 662 -57.97 95.85 46.53
CA GLU A 662 -58.66 94.56 46.65
C GLU A 662 -58.77 93.86 45.28
N ALA A 663 -59.09 94.59 44.22
CA ALA A 663 -59.16 94.04 42.86
C ALA A 663 -57.81 93.52 42.35
N THR A 664 -56.72 94.28 42.58
CA THR A 664 -55.36 93.86 42.18
C THR A 664 -54.84 92.69 43.01
N LEU A 665 -55.17 92.62 44.30
CA LEU A 665 -54.86 91.45 45.13
C LEU A 665 -55.63 90.21 44.68
N GLU A 666 -56.87 90.36 44.22
CA GLU A 666 -57.67 89.25 43.70
C GLU A 666 -57.15 88.75 42.35
N GLU A 667 -56.70 89.65 41.47
CA GLU A 667 -56.02 89.30 40.21
C GLU A 667 -54.70 88.54 40.47
N VAL A 668 -53.86 89.02 41.40
CA VAL A 668 -52.63 88.33 41.80
C VAL A 668 -52.90 86.98 42.44
N ARG A 669 -54.01 86.82 43.17
CA ARG A 669 -54.45 85.53 43.72
C ARG A 669 -54.90 84.58 42.61
N ALA A 670 -55.68 85.05 41.64
CA ALA A 670 -56.10 84.24 40.50
C ALA A 670 -54.90 83.76 39.67
N ASP A 671 -53.89 84.60 39.46
CA ASP A 671 -52.63 84.24 38.80
C ASP A 671 -51.76 83.29 39.63
N ALA A 672 -51.77 83.42 40.95
CA ALA A 672 -51.09 82.47 41.84
C ALA A 672 -51.78 81.11 41.79
N ASP A 673 -53.12 81.08 41.84
CA ASP A 673 -53.93 79.87 41.79
C ASP A 673 -53.76 79.15 40.43
N SER A 674 -53.76 79.88 39.30
CA SER A 674 -53.52 79.28 37.97
C SER A 674 -52.13 78.63 37.88
N ARG A 675 -51.09 79.29 38.39
CA ARG A 675 -49.73 78.72 38.47
C ARG A 675 -49.65 77.51 39.40
N THR A 676 -50.42 77.49 40.50
CA THR A 676 -50.48 76.31 41.36
C THR A 676 -51.13 75.13 40.64
N VAL A 677 -52.18 75.36 39.86
CA VAL A 677 -52.84 74.31 39.06
C VAL A 677 -51.87 73.77 38.02
N GLU A 678 -51.19 74.63 37.26
CA GLU A 678 -50.17 74.21 36.27
C GLU A 678 -49.01 73.43 36.93
N ALA A 679 -48.54 73.85 38.11
CA ALA A 679 -47.53 73.10 38.85
C ALA A 679 -48.03 71.73 39.32
N THR A 680 -49.31 71.62 39.69
CA THR A 680 -49.91 70.33 40.09
C THR A 680 -50.13 69.39 38.92
N THR A 681 -50.48 69.90 37.73
CA THR A 681 -50.63 69.06 36.53
C THR A 681 -49.29 68.52 36.05
N LEU A 682 -48.26 69.38 35.98
CA LEU A 682 -46.90 68.94 35.62
C LEU A 682 -46.33 67.94 36.63
N ARG A 683 -46.64 68.10 37.92
CA ARG A 683 -46.27 67.13 38.95
C ARG A 683 -46.98 65.79 38.76
N ALA A 684 -48.28 65.80 38.44
CA ALA A 684 -49.04 64.58 38.17
C ALA A 684 -48.53 63.83 36.92
N GLU A 685 -48.15 64.57 35.87
CA GLU A 685 -47.52 64.00 34.68
C GLU A 685 -46.15 63.37 35.00
N ALA A 686 -45.31 64.06 35.78
CA ALA A 686 -44.04 63.53 36.24
C ALA A 686 -44.20 62.29 37.15
N GLU A 687 -45.18 62.29 38.05
CA GLU A 687 -45.51 61.14 38.91
C GLU A 687 -46.05 59.95 38.07
N GLY A 688 -46.78 60.22 36.99
CA GLY A 688 -47.21 59.22 36.00
C GLY A 688 -46.04 58.60 35.24
N GLU A 689 -45.09 59.40 34.75
CA GLU A 689 -43.89 58.91 34.07
C GLU A 689 -42.97 58.12 35.02
N VAL A 690 -42.80 58.58 36.27
CA VAL A 690 -42.06 57.81 37.28
C VAL A 690 -42.72 56.45 37.53
N SER A 691 -44.04 56.41 37.65
CA SER A 691 -44.78 55.15 37.84
C SER A 691 -44.62 54.21 36.64
N ARG A 692 -44.64 54.75 35.42
CA ARG A 692 -44.42 53.99 34.18
C ARG A 692 -42.99 53.43 34.12
N LEU A 693 -41.98 54.24 34.44
CA LEU A 693 -40.59 53.81 34.48
C LEU A 693 -40.35 52.77 35.57
N GLN A 694 -40.98 52.91 36.74
CA GLN A 694 -40.93 51.91 37.81
C GLN A 694 -41.54 50.58 37.37
N ALA A 695 -42.70 50.60 36.69
CA ALA A 695 -43.31 49.39 36.14
C ALA A 695 -42.44 48.73 35.07
N ALA A 696 -41.82 49.51 34.18
CA ALA A 696 -40.89 48.99 33.17
C ALA A 696 -39.62 48.39 33.80
N LEU A 697 -39.11 49.02 34.86
CA LEU A 697 -37.95 48.51 35.59
C LEU A 697 -38.28 47.19 36.30
N GLU A 698 -39.43 47.10 36.98
CA GLU A 698 -39.89 45.86 37.64
C GLU A 698 -40.09 44.74 36.62
N GLN A 699 -40.69 45.05 35.47
CA GLN A 699 -40.84 44.10 34.38
C GLN A 699 -39.47 43.59 33.90
N ALA A 700 -38.53 44.49 33.62
CA ALA A 700 -37.18 44.11 33.20
C ALA A 700 -36.46 43.23 34.24
N HIS A 701 -36.60 43.52 35.55
CA HIS A 701 -36.05 42.66 36.60
C HIS A 701 -36.69 41.27 36.59
N SER A 702 -38.02 41.19 36.48
CA SER A 702 -38.73 39.90 36.43
C SER A 702 -38.34 39.07 35.20
N GLU A 703 -38.09 39.71 34.06
CA GLU A 703 -37.60 39.06 32.84
C GLU A 703 -36.17 38.54 33.04
N THR A 704 -35.29 39.33 33.66
CA THR A 704 -33.91 38.87 33.97
C THR A 704 -33.86 37.73 34.98
N ASP A 705 -34.73 37.74 36.00
CA ASP A 705 -34.81 36.68 37.00
C ASP A 705 -35.36 35.39 36.37
N ALA A 706 -36.35 35.51 35.46
CA ALA A 706 -36.86 34.38 34.70
C ALA A 706 -35.78 33.77 33.79
N GLN A 707 -35.03 34.61 33.05
CA GLN A 707 -33.91 34.17 32.21
C GLN A 707 -32.79 33.52 33.03
N LEU A 708 -32.46 34.07 34.21
CA LEU A 708 -31.46 33.49 35.10
C LEU A 708 -31.89 32.12 35.62
N LYS A 709 -33.16 31.97 36.00
CA LYS A 709 -33.71 30.71 36.46
C LYS A 709 -33.69 29.65 35.36
N GLU A 710 -34.11 30.01 34.15
CA GLU A 710 -34.05 29.12 32.98
C GLU A 710 -32.61 28.70 32.68
N ALA A 711 -31.65 29.63 32.72
CA ALA A 711 -30.24 29.33 32.51
C ALA A 711 -29.67 28.41 33.60
N LEU A 712 -30.07 28.57 34.85
CA LEU A 712 -29.67 27.68 35.95
C LEU A 712 -30.27 26.27 35.81
N GLU A 713 -31.54 26.16 35.40
CA GLU A 713 -32.18 24.88 35.13
C GLU A 713 -31.55 24.17 33.92
N ALA A 714 -31.25 24.90 32.85
CA ALA A 714 -30.54 24.36 31.69
C ALA A 714 -29.13 23.88 32.07
N ARG A 715 -28.41 24.64 32.90
CA ARG A 715 -27.10 24.23 33.42
C ARG A 715 -27.21 22.98 34.29
N ALA A 716 -28.21 22.88 35.17
CA ALA A 716 -28.40 21.70 36.01
C ALA A 716 -28.69 20.44 35.17
N ARG A 717 -29.49 20.56 34.10
CA ARG A 717 -29.72 19.47 33.13
C ARG A 717 -28.43 19.04 32.45
N ALA A 718 -27.62 20.00 31.98
CA ALA A 718 -26.33 19.71 31.35
C ALA A 718 -25.33 19.06 32.34
N GLU A 719 -25.28 19.50 33.60
CA GLU A 719 -24.46 18.88 34.63
C GLU A 719 -24.91 17.43 34.93
N GLN A 720 -26.22 17.15 34.91
CA GLN A 720 -26.75 15.81 35.07
C GLN A 720 -26.41 14.89 33.88
N GLU A 721 -26.53 15.38 32.65
CA GLU A 721 -26.15 14.64 31.44
C GLU A 721 -24.64 14.35 31.44
N LEU A 722 -23.80 15.30 31.83
CA LEU A 722 -22.36 15.08 31.99
C LEU A 722 -22.06 14.01 33.03
N ALA A 723 -22.73 14.04 34.19
CA ALA A 723 -22.56 13.01 35.23
C ALA A 723 -22.98 11.60 34.73
N GLN A 724 -24.04 11.51 33.92
CA GLN A 724 -24.45 10.25 33.30
C GLN A 724 -23.42 9.77 32.27
N MET A 725 -22.90 10.66 31.43
CA MET A 725 -21.85 10.32 30.46
C MET A 725 -20.53 9.94 31.12
N GLU A 726 -20.17 10.57 32.23
CA GLU A 726 -19.00 10.19 33.03
C GLU A 726 -19.18 8.79 33.65
N ALA A 727 -20.38 8.46 34.13
CA ALA A 727 -20.68 7.13 34.66
C ALA A 727 -20.61 6.04 33.57
N THR A 728 -21.17 6.28 32.38
CA THR A 728 -21.08 5.31 31.28
C THR A 728 -19.67 5.15 30.74
N LEU A 729 -18.87 6.23 30.71
CA LEU A 729 -17.45 6.14 30.36
C LEU A 729 -16.66 5.32 31.38
N GLU A 730 -16.97 5.44 32.67
CA GLU A 730 -16.30 4.66 33.71
C GLU A 730 -16.71 3.17 33.67
N GLU A 731 -17.97 2.88 33.36
CA GLU A 731 -18.46 1.51 33.12
C GLU A 731 -17.75 0.87 31.92
N VAL A 732 -17.70 1.57 30.78
CA VAL A 732 -16.98 1.08 29.57
C VAL A 732 -15.49 0.88 29.85
N ARG A 733 -14.86 1.72 30.68
CA ARG A 733 -13.47 1.53 31.10
C ARG A 733 -13.30 0.28 31.96
N ALA A 734 -14.18 0.05 32.93
CA ALA A 734 -14.15 -1.13 33.77
C ALA A 734 -14.33 -2.42 32.94
N ASP A 735 -15.25 -2.41 31.98
CA ASP A 735 -15.45 -3.52 31.05
C ASP A 735 -14.22 -3.76 30.17
N ALA A 736 -13.62 -2.70 29.63
CA ALA A 736 -12.39 -2.79 28.84
C ALA A 736 -11.20 -3.33 29.65
N ASP A 737 -11.05 -2.91 30.91
CA ASP A 737 -10.02 -3.43 31.82
C ASP A 737 -10.28 -4.90 32.16
N SER A 738 -11.54 -5.32 32.34
CA SER A 738 -11.90 -6.71 32.57
C SER A 738 -11.54 -7.60 31.35
N HIS A 739 -11.88 -7.16 30.14
CA HIS A 739 -11.53 -7.85 28.91
C HIS A 739 -10.02 -7.88 28.66
N ALA A 740 -9.29 -6.82 29.04
CA ALA A 740 -7.84 -6.83 28.95
C ALA A 740 -7.22 -7.88 29.89
N VAL A 741 -7.72 -8.00 31.13
CA VAL A 741 -7.28 -9.04 32.08
C VAL A 741 -7.58 -10.44 31.53
N GLU A 742 -8.79 -10.69 31.02
CA GLU A 742 -9.15 -11.97 30.41
C GLU A 742 -8.26 -12.33 29.21
N ALA A 743 -8.02 -11.36 28.31
CA ALA A 743 -7.14 -11.56 27.16
C ALA A 743 -5.70 -11.89 27.59
N THR A 744 -5.19 -11.23 28.65
CA THR A 744 -3.85 -11.55 29.18
C THR A 744 -3.78 -12.93 29.83
N ALA A 745 -4.85 -13.38 30.49
CA ALA A 745 -4.94 -14.71 31.09
C ALA A 745 -4.98 -15.81 30.00
N LEU A 746 -5.79 -15.63 28.96
CA LEU A 746 -5.84 -16.56 27.82
C LEU A 746 -4.50 -16.60 27.07
N ARG A 747 -3.83 -15.46 26.92
CA ARG A 747 -2.49 -15.41 26.32
C ARG A 747 -1.46 -16.16 27.17
N ALA A 748 -1.46 -16.00 28.49
CA ALA A 748 -0.59 -16.76 29.37
C ALA A 748 -0.86 -18.28 29.31
N GLN A 749 -2.12 -18.68 29.19
CA GLN A 749 -2.49 -20.09 28.98
C GLN A 749 -1.95 -20.62 27.64
N ALA A 750 -2.11 -19.86 26.55
CA ALA A 750 -1.59 -20.23 25.24
C ALA A 750 -0.05 -20.33 25.24
N GLU A 751 0.65 -19.40 25.89
CA GLU A 751 2.11 -19.44 26.05
C GLU A 751 2.56 -20.67 26.87
N GLY A 752 1.76 -21.10 27.86
CA GLY A 752 1.97 -22.35 28.60
C GLY A 752 1.82 -23.60 27.72
N GLU A 753 0.78 -23.67 26.90
CA GLU A 753 0.58 -24.81 25.97
C GLU A 753 1.66 -24.84 24.89
N VAL A 754 2.07 -23.69 24.35
CA VAL A 754 3.19 -23.61 23.39
C VAL A 754 4.48 -24.14 24.02
N SER A 755 4.79 -23.73 25.27
CA SER A 755 5.97 -24.23 25.99
C SER A 755 5.90 -25.74 26.21
N ARG A 756 4.71 -26.28 26.50
CA ARG A 756 4.49 -27.72 26.67
C ARG A 756 4.67 -28.49 25.35
N LEU A 757 4.12 -27.98 24.25
CA LEU A 757 4.28 -28.57 22.92
C LEU A 757 5.73 -28.51 22.43
N GLN A 758 6.44 -27.42 22.71
CA GLN A 758 7.87 -27.31 22.43
C GLN A 758 8.68 -28.36 23.19
N ALA A 759 8.42 -28.54 24.49
CA ALA A 759 9.08 -29.59 25.27
C ALA A 759 8.78 -31.00 24.75
N ALA A 760 7.54 -31.26 24.33
CA ALA A 760 7.16 -32.55 23.73
C ALA A 760 7.86 -32.78 22.38
N LEU A 761 8.01 -31.73 21.56
CA LEU A 761 8.73 -31.81 20.29
C LEU A 761 10.22 -32.07 20.50
N GLU A 762 10.87 -31.38 21.45
CA GLU A 762 12.26 -31.62 21.81
C GLU A 762 12.47 -33.05 22.32
N GLN A 763 11.53 -33.56 23.13
CA GLN A 763 11.58 -34.95 23.58
C GLN A 763 11.45 -35.94 22.41
N ALA A 764 10.49 -35.75 21.51
CA ALA A 764 10.33 -36.60 20.32
C ALA A 764 11.55 -36.54 19.39
N GLN A 765 12.19 -35.37 19.25
CA GLN A 765 13.44 -35.21 18.51
C GLN A 765 14.60 -35.94 19.18
N ALA A 766 14.69 -35.92 20.51
CA ALA A 766 15.70 -36.69 21.25
C ALA A 766 15.48 -38.21 21.09
N GLU A 767 14.23 -38.67 21.24
CA GLU A 767 13.87 -40.09 21.08
C GLU A 767 14.15 -40.60 19.66
N THR A 768 13.78 -39.85 18.63
CA THR A 768 14.10 -40.19 17.23
C THR A 768 15.60 -40.15 16.95
N GLY A 769 16.32 -39.20 17.56
CA GLY A 769 17.78 -39.13 17.48
C GLY A 769 18.48 -40.34 18.10
N ASP A 770 17.97 -40.84 19.24
CA ASP A 770 18.52 -42.03 19.89
C ASP A 770 18.14 -43.32 19.14
N GLN A 771 16.91 -43.43 18.61
CA GLN A 771 16.52 -44.53 17.71
C GLN A 771 17.38 -44.58 16.45
N LEU A 772 17.73 -43.43 15.87
CA LEU A 772 18.60 -43.38 14.69
C LEU A 772 20.02 -43.85 15.02
N LYS A 773 20.57 -43.46 16.18
CA LYS A 773 21.88 -43.95 16.62
C LYS A 773 21.87 -45.46 16.82
N GLU A 774 20.87 -45.99 17.52
CA GLU A 774 20.73 -47.42 17.75
C GLU A 774 20.60 -48.19 16.42
N ALA A 775 19.82 -47.66 15.46
CA ALA A 775 19.69 -48.25 14.13
C ALA A 775 21.02 -48.23 13.34
N ILE A 776 21.81 -47.16 13.45
CA ILE A 776 23.14 -47.07 12.82
C ILE A 776 24.09 -48.08 13.45
N GLU A 777 24.16 -48.16 14.78
CA GLU A 777 25.00 -49.12 15.49
C GLU A 777 24.61 -50.58 15.17
N ALA A 778 23.31 -50.87 15.06
CA ALA A 778 22.81 -52.18 14.66
C ALA A 778 23.18 -52.51 13.20
N ARG A 779 23.10 -51.53 12.28
CA ARG A 779 23.53 -51.68 10.89
C ARG A 779 25.03 -51.97 10.81
N ASP A 780 25.85 -51.21 11.52
CA ASP A 780 27.30 -51.37 11.49
C ASP A 780 27.71 -52.74 12.04
N LEU A 781 27.08 -53.21 13.12
CA LEU A 781 27.28 -54.56 13.65
C LEU A 781 26.84 -55.64 12.64
N ALA A 782 25.75 -55.42 11.90
CA ALA A 782 25.29 -56.35 10.88
C ALA A 782 26.25 -56.39 9.68
N GLU A 783 26.80 -55.24 9.27
CA GLU A 783 27.78 -55.13 8.21
C GLU A 783 29.10 -55.82 8.58
N GLU A 784 29.59 -55.65 9.81
CA GLU A 784 30.76 -56.39 10.32
C GLU A 784 30.53 -57.91 10.29
N LYS A 785 29.36 -58.38 10.73
CA LYS A 785 29.00 -59.81 10.68
C LYS A 785 28.93 -60.33 9.24
N ALA A 786 28.36 -59.56 8.32
CA ALA A 786 28.27 -59.92 6.91
C ALA A 786 29.67 -60.02 6.28
N ASN A 787 30.54 -59.05 6.54
CA ASN A 787 31.93 -59.05 6.07
C ASN A 787 32.71 -60.26 6.61
N ARG A 788 32.50 -60.60 7.89
CA ARG A 788 33.12 -61.79 8.48
C ARG A 788 32.64 -63.08 7.82
N LEU A 789 31.33 -63.26 7.65
CA LEU A 789 30.77 -64.44 6.98
C LEU A 789 31.24 -64.53 5.53
N GLN A 790 31.38 -63.40 4.84
CA GLN A 790 31.90 -63.37 3.47
C GLN A 790 33.38 -63.77 3.41
N ALA A 791 34.20 -63.35 4.38
CA ALA A 791 35.58 -63.82 4.49
C ALA A 791 35.64 -65.35 4.72
N GLU A 792 34.83 -65.87 5.66
CA GLU A 792 34.73 -67.31 5.93
C GLU A 792 34.27 -68.09 4.68
N LEU A 793 33.30 -67.56 3.91
CA LEU A 793 32.89 -68.16 2.63
C LEU A 793 34.02 -68.19 1.60
N THR A 794 34.77 -67.09 1.43
CA THR A 794 35.90 -67.08 0.48
C THR A 794 37.02 -68.04 0.88
N GLU A 795 37.23 -68.25 2.18
CA GLU A 795 38.18 -69.24 2.69
C GLU A 795 37.70 -70.67 2.37
N LEU A 796 36.43 -70.98 2.67
CA LEU A 796 35.81 -72.26 2.36
C LEU A 796 35.77 -72.54 0.86
N GLU A 797 35.50 -71.55 0.02
CA GLU A 797 35.62 -71.67 -1.44
C GLU A 797 37.05 -72.02 -1.85
N GLY A 798 38.05 -71.37 -1.25
CA GLY A 798 39.47 -71.69 -1.46
C GLY A 798 39.85 -73.10 -0.99
N GLU A 799 39.24 -73.59 0.09
CA GLU A 799 39.39 -74.97 0.55
C GLU A 799 38.70 -75.97 -0.39
N ILE A 800 37.50 -75.66 -0.90
CA ILE A 800 36.79 -76.49 -1.88
C ILE A 800 37.61 -76.60 -3.16
N VAL A 801 38.18 -75.51 -3.66
CA VAL A 801 39.06 -75.52 -4.84
C VAL A 801 40.28 -76.38 -4.56
N ARG A 802 40.95 -76.21 -3.41
CA ARG A 802 42.08 -77.07 -3.01
C ARG A 802 41.69 -78.54 -2.95
N ALA A 803 40.62 -78.88 -2.24
CA ALA A 803 40.11 -80.24 -2.14
C ALA A 803 39.69 -80.82 -3.50
N GLN A 804 39.13 -80.01 -4.41
CA GLN A 804 38.86 -80.42 -5.78
C GLN A 804 40.15 -80.70 -6.55
N THR A 805 41.19 -79.87 -6.41
CA THR A 805 42.49 -80.14 -7.04
C THR A 805 43.18 -81.37 -6.46
N GLU A 806 43.11 -81.58 -5.15
CA GLU A 806 43.63 -82.80 -4.51
C GLU A 806 42.82 -84.02 -4.98
N LEU A 807 41.50 -83.92 -5.05
CA LEU A 807 40.64 -84.98 -5.58
C LEU A 807 40.96 -85.30 -7.04
N THR A 808 41.22 -84.32 -7.89
CA THR A 808 41.56 -84.58 -9.31
C THR A 808 42.93 -85.22 -9.43
N VAL A 809 43.91 -84.78 -8.64
CA VAL A 809 45.25 -85.41 -8.57
C VAL A 809 45.13 -86.85 -8.07
N VAL A 810 44.47 -87.08 -6.93
CA VAL A 810 44.27 -88.43 -6.37
C VAL A 810 43.46 -89.30 -7.32
N LYS A 811 42.44 -88.77 -8.03
CA LYS A 811 41.72 -89.51 -9.07
C LYS A 811 42.64 -89.89 -10.24
N ALA A 812 43.50 -88.98 -10.70
CA ALA A 812 44.46 -89.28 -11.75
C ALA A 812 45.49 -90.33 -11.31
N GLU A 813 45.99 -90.24 -10.07
CA GLU A 813 46.86 -91.24 -9.46
C GLU A 813 46.16 -92.59 -9.30
N LEU A 814 44.89 -92.60 -8.87
CA LEU A 814 44.07 -93.81 -8.71
C LEU A 814 43.76 -94.46 -10.07
N ASP A 815 43.39 -93.67 -11.08
CA ASP A 815 43.15 -94.15 -12.43
C ASP A 815 44.45 -94.65 -13.09
N GLY A 816 45.60 -94.07 -12.74
CA GLY A 816 46.92 -94.57 -13.12
C GLY A 816 47.33 -95.87 -12.44
N ALA A 817 47.04 -96.04 -11.15
CA ALA A 817 47.43 -97.21 -10.36
C ALA A 817 46.47 -98.41 -10.52
N TYR A 818 45.17 -98.17 -10.73
CA TYR A 818 44.13 -99.20 -10.73
C TYR A 818 43.30 -99.26 -12.03
N GLY A 819 43.62 -98.46 -13.04
CA GLY A 819 42.83 -98.35 -14.28
C GLY A 819 41.57 -97.50 -14.13
N THR A 820 41.10 -96.92 -15.23
CA THR A 820 39.95 -95.99 -15.22
C THR A 820 38.69 -96.64 -14.66
N ARG A 821 37.83 -95.86 -13.99
CA ARG A 821 36.53 -96.32 -13.48
C ARG A 821 35.69 -97.05 -14.54
N ALA A 822 35.77 -96.63 -15.80
CA ALA A 822 35.12 -97.31 -16.93
C ALA A 822 35.67 -98.74 -17.17
N GLN A 823 36.97 -98.94 -16.97
CA GLN A 823 37.66 -100.22 -17.12
C GLN A 823 37.31 -101.19 -15.98
N ARG A 824 37.21 -100.71 -14.74
CA ARG A 824 36.76 -101.50 -13.58
C ARG A 824 35.25 -101.74 -13.56
N ALA A 825 34.43 -100.77 -13.97
CA ALA A 825 32.99 -100.97 -14.14
C ALA A 825 32.70 -102.00 -15.25
N ALA A 826 33.52 -102.05 -16.31
CA ALA A 826 33.45 -103.11 -17.30
C ALA A 826 33.83 -104.50 -16.71
N GLU A 827 34.83 -104.57 -15.82
CA GLU A 827 35.18 -105.81 -15.11
C GLU A 827 34.16 -106.25 -14.05
N VAL A 828 33.54 -105.30 -13.33
CA VAL A 828 32.52 -105.57 -12.30
C VAL A 828 31.15 -105.86 -12.92
N ALA A 829 30.76 -105.17 -14.00
CA ALA A 829 29.55 -105.53 -14.76
C ALA A 829 29.71 -106.89 -15.47
N ALA A 830 30.94 -107.31 -15.75
CA ALA A 830 31.24 -108.67 -16.18
C ALA A 830 31.22 -109.70 -15.01
N ASN A 831 31.06 -109.26 -13.75
CA ASN A 831 31.01 -110.10 -12.56
C ASN A 831 29.60 -110.15 -11.92
N PRO A 832 28.81 -111.21 -12.15
CA PRO A 832 27.40 -111.30 -11.74
C PRO A 832 27.14 -111.22 -10.24
N ALA A 833 28.10 -111.62 -9.40
CA ALA A 833 27.90 -111.70 -7.95
C ALA A 833 27.80 -110.33 -7.30
N ILE A 834 28.55 -109.34 -7.80
CA ILE A 834 28.60 -107.98 -7.24
C ILE A 834 27.33 -107.20 -7.59
N GLN A 835 26.74 -107.46 -8.76
CA GLN A 835 25.50 -106.81 -9.18
C GLN A 835 24.32 -107.12 -8.25
N MET A 836 24.21 -108.36 -7.76
CA MET A 836 23.13 -108.76 -6.84
C MET A 836 23.21 -108.05 -5.48
N GLU A 837 24.43 -107.75 -5.01
CA GLU A 837 24.62 -107.06 -3.73
C GLU A 837 24.30 -105.56 -3.82
N ILE A 838 24.56 -104.95 -4.97
CA ILE A 838 24.17 -103.55 -5.26
C ILE A 838 22.65 -103.40 -5.26
N ASP A 839 21.94 -104.34 -5.88
CA ASP A 839 20.47 -104.32 -5.91
C ASP A 839 19.86 -104.45 -4.50
N TYR A 840 20.48 -105.25 -3.63
CA TYR A 840 20.08 -105.40 -2.23
C TYR A 840 20.34 -104.15 -1.36
N LEU A 841 21.42 -103.41 -1.62
CA LEU A 841 21.70 -102.17 -0.88
C LEU A 841 20.80 -101.01 -1.31
N ASN A 842 20.38 -100.99 -2.58
CA ASN A 842 19.45 -99.97 -3.08
C ASN A 842 18.06 -100.07 -2.45
N THR A 843 17.54 -101.28 -2.26
CA THR A 843 16.25 -101.47 -1.58
C THR A 843 16.30 -100.98 -0.14
N ARG A 844 17.40 -101.22 0.58
CA ARG A 844 17.57 -100.80 1.97
C ARG A 844 17.66 -99.27 2.14
N ASN A 845 18.28 -98.56 1.20
CA ASN A 845 18.32 -97.09 1.22
C ASN A 845 16.94 -96.46 1.00
N LEU A 846 16.09 -97.11 0.19
CA LEU A 846 14.72 -96.66 -0.04
C LEU A 846 13.91 -96.67 1.27
N GLU A 847 14.04 -97.75 2.05
CA GLU A 847 13.38 -97.91 3.35
C GLU A 847 13.82 -96.83 4.36
N LEU A 848 15.12 -96.53 4.45
CA LEU A 848 15.64 -95.49 5.35
C LEU A 848 15.17 -94.08 4.97
N THR A 849 14.92 -93.84 3.69
CA THR A 849 14.42 -92.54 3.19
C THR A 849 12.97 -92.33 3.60
N GLU A 850 12.16 -93.38 3.59
CA GLU A 850 10.79 -93.35 4.10
C GLU A 850 10.76 -93.10 5.62
N GLU A 851 11.69 -93.69 6.39
CA GLU A 851 11.82 -93.42 7.84
C GLU A 851 12.15 -91.96 8.14
N LEU A 852 13.05 -91.33 7.37
CA LEU A 852 13.38 -89.90 7.53
C LEU A 852 12.18 -88.98 7.20
N ALA A 853 11.35 -89.35 6.23
CA ALA A 853 10.13 -88.62 5.91
C ALA A 853 9.13 -88.65 7.08
N THR A 854 9.02 -89.76 7.79
CA THR A 854 8.13 -89.86 8.96
C THR A 854 8.63 -89.06 10.17
N LEU A 855 9.95 -88.92 10.34
CA LEU A 855 10.54 -88.14 11.44
C LEU A 855 10.43 -86.63 11.23
N ARG A 856 10.44 -86.14 9.98
CA ARG A 856 10.19 -84.72 9.67
C ARG A 856 8.77 -84.25 9.96
N GLY A 857 7.80 -85.16 10.03
CA GLY A 857 6.41 -84.83 10.39
C GLY A 857 6.19 -84.53 11.88
N ARG A 858 7.21 -84.69 12.74
CA ARG A 858 7.12 -84.60 14.21
C ARG A 858 7.81 -83.36 14.82
N SER A 859 8.18 -82.33 14.06
CA SER A 859 8.90 -81.17 14.61
C SER A 859 7.96 -80.04 15.10
N ASP A 860 7.88 -79.87 16.43
CA ASP A 860 7.11 -78.83 17.15
C ASP A 860 7.61 -77.38 16.96
N VAL A 861 8.63 -77.14 16.12
CA VAL A 861 9.22 -75.81 15.86
C VAL A 861 8.31 -74.88 15.03
N ASN A 862 7.20 -75.41 14.50
CA ASN A 862 6.25 -74.64 13.68
C ASN A 862 5.25 -73.79 14.49
N SER A 863 5.01 -74.09 15.78
CA SER A 863 3.97 -73.38 16.56
C SER A 863 4.35 -71.96 16.95
N ASP A 864 5.62 -71.72 17.29
CA ASP A 864 6.08 -70.40 17.74
C ASP A 864 6.14 -69.39 16.59
N LEU A 865 6.47 -69.89 15.39
CA LEU A 865 6.37 -69.14 14.13
C LEU A 865 4.92 -68.78 13.83
N GLN A 866 3.97 -69.70 14.05
CA GLN A 866 2.54 -69.43 13.84
C GLN A 866 1.99 -68.38 14.82
N GLN A 867 2.38 -68.42 16.10
CA GLN A 867 1.97 -67.40 17.07
C GLN A 867 2.53 -66.01 16.75
N ARG A 868 3.76 -65.94 16.24
CA ARG A 868 4.37 -64.68 15.79
C ARG A 868 3.64 -64.10 14.59
N VAL A 869 3.22 -64.96 13.65
CA VAL A 869 2.41 -64.56 12.49
C VAL A 869 1.05 -64.02 12.95
N GLU A 870 0.36 -64.69 13.88
CA GLU A 870 -0.92 -64.21 14.43
C GLU A 870 -0.81 -62.85 15.14
N LEU A 871 0.27 -62.61 15.89
CA LEU A 871 0.52 -61.32 16.53
C LEU A 871 0.77 -60.21 15.51
N LEU A 872 1.59 -60.47 14.49
CA LEU A 872 1.85 -59.52 13.42
C LEU A 872 0.58 -59.21 12.62
N GLU A 873 -0.27 -60.21 12.35
CA GLU A 873 -1.57 -60.01 11.70
C GLU A 873 -2.51 -59.15 12.55
N LYS A 874 -2.44 -59.25 13.88
CA LYS A 874 -3.23 -58.42 14.79
C LYS A 874 -2.74 -56.97 14.79
N GLU A 875 -1.42 -56.75 14.91
CA GLU A 875 -0.82 -55.42 14.89
C GLU A 875 -1.07 -54.73 13.54
N LEU A 876 -0.93 -55.44 12.42
CA LEU A 876 -1.27 -54.92 11.09
C LEU A 876 -2.73 -54.48 11.02
N ARG A 877 -3.66 -55.26 11.59
CA ARG A 877 -5.08 -54.93 11.61
C ARG A 877 -5.36 -53.66 12.43
N GLU A 878 -4.75 -53.53 13.61
CA GLU A 878 -4.88 -52.33 14.44
C GLU A 878 -4.30 -51.09 13.73
N THR A 879 -3.15 -51.19 13.07
CA THR A 879 -2.60 -50.06 12.29
C THR A 879 -3.49 -49.67 11.11
N LEU A 880 -4.14 -50.64 10.46
CA LEU A 880 -5.03 -50.40 9.32
C LEU A 880 -6.29 -49.65 9.77
N ASP A 881 -6.85 -49.99 10.94
CA ASP A 881 -7.98 -49.26 11.55
C ASP A 881 -7.60 -47.78 11.84
N ASP A 882 -6.39 -47.53 12.35
CA ASP A 882 -5.89 -46.16 12.58
C ASP A 882 -5.74 -45.38 11.26
N TYR A 883 -5.25 -46.02 10.19
CA TYR A 883 -5.19 -45.42 8.86
C TYR A 883 -6.57 -45.11 8.27
N GLU A 884 -7.58 -45.95 8.52
CA GLU A 884 -8.96 -45.66 8.11
C GLU A 884 -9.53 -44.42 8.81
N VAL A 885 -9.30 -44.29 10.13
CA VAL A 885 -9.75 -43.12 10.89
C VAL A 885 -9.04 -41.86 10.41
N MET A 886 -7.73 -41.93 10.18
CA MET A 886 -6.96 -40.80 9.65
C MET A 886 -7.45 -40.40 8.25
N THR A 887 -7.70 -41.36 7.37
CA THR A 887 -8.21 -41.12 6.01
C THR A 887 -9.61 -40.49 6.05
N LYS A 888 -10.51 -40.97 6.91
CA LYS A 888 -11.83 -40.35 7.11
C LYS A 888 -11.71 -38.89 7.56
N SER A 889 -10.83 -38.60 8.51
CA SER A 889 -10.58 -37.22 8.93
C SER A 889 -10.02 -36.35 7.81
N SER A 890 -9.14 -36.90 6.96
CA SER A 890 -8.56 -36.19 5.82
C SER A 890 -9.62 -35.86 4.76
N ILE A 891 -10.55 -36.77 4.50
CA ILE A 891 -11.68 -36.54 3.59
C ILE A 891 -12.62 -35.46 4.15
N GLU A 892 -12.88 -35.46 5.46
CA GLU A 892 -13.67 -34.43 6.11
C GLU A 892 -13.02 -33.04 5.97
N PHE A 893 -11.70 -32.95 6.20
CA PHE A 893 -10.96 -31.69 5.99
C PHE A 893 -10.95 -31.24 4.53
N GLU A 894 -10.81 -32.16 3.58
CA GLU A 894 -10.87 -31.83 2.15
C GLU A 894 -12.27 -31.31 1.78
N LYS A 895 -13.33 -31.92 2.30
CA LYS A 895 -14.71 -31.47 2.09
C LYS A 895 -14.97 -30.09 2.69
N GLU A 896 -14.43 -29.80 3.87
CA GLU A 896 -14.47 -28.45 4.45
C GLU A 896 -13.69 -27.46 3.57
N ARG A 897 -12.53 -27.86 3.03
CA ARG A 897 -11.74 -27.05 2.10
C ARG A 897 -12.52 -26.73 0.82
N GLU A 898 -13.15 -27.72 0.20
CA GLU A 898 -14.03 -27.53 -0.97
C GLU A 898 -15.18 -26.56 -0.65
N GLY A 899 -15.76 -26.64 0.55
CA GLY A 899 -16.76 -25.70 1.04
C GLY A 899 -16.24 -24.26 1.09
N PHE A 900 -15.03 -24.06 1.64
CA PHE A 900 -14.38 -22.75 1.66
C PHE A 900 -14.03 -22.25 0.26
N GLU A 901 -13.53 -23.12 -0.63
CA GLU A 901 -13.22 -22.78 -2.03
C GLU A 901 -14.48 -22.33 -2.79
N SER A 902 -15.61 -23.03 -2.62
CA SER A 902 -16.91 -22.66 -3.20
C SER A 902 -17.39 -21.28 -2.73
N ILE A 903 -17.22 -20.98 -1.44
CA ILE A 903 -17.55 -19.66 -0.89
C ILE A 903 -16.63 -18.58 -1.46
N ILE A 904 -15.32 -18.86 -1.58
CA ILE A 904 -14.34 -17.93 -2.15
C ILE A 904 -14.67 -17.64 -3.61
N ASP A 905 -15.02 -18.65 -4.40
CA ASP A 905 -15.40 -18.46 -5.81
C ASP A 905 -16.73 -17.69 -5.93
N GLY A 906 -17.72 -17.99 -5.09
CA GLY A 906 -18.96 -17.22 -5.03
C GLY A 906 -18.77 -15.76 -4.59
N LEU A 907 -17.73 -15.46 -3.79
CA LEU A 907 -17.34 -14.08 -3.46
C LEU A 907 -16.60 -13.41 -4.62
N ARG A 908 -15.72 -14.14 -5.32
CA ARG A 908 -15.01 -13.64 -6.51
C ARG A 908 -15.96 -13.31 -7.65
N ASP A 909 -16.95 -14.16 -7.92
CA ASP A 909 -17.98 -13.92 -8.95
C ASP A 909 -18.82 -12.68 -8.63
N ARG A 910 -19.16 -12.48 -7.35
CA ARG A 910 -19.87 -11.28 -6.89
C ARG A 910 -19.01 -10.03 -7.02
N CYS A 911 -17.73 -10.09 -6.62
CA CYS A 911 -16.79 -8.99 -6.82
C CYS A 911 -16.65 -8.65 -8.31
N GLU A 912 -16.52 -9.65 -9.18
CA GLU A 912 -16.42 -9.45 -10.62
C GLU A 912 -17.72 -8.87 -11.20
N SER A 913 -18.89 -9.34 -10.75
CA SER A 913 -20.19 -8.78 -11.15
C SER A 913 -20.32 -7.32 -10.75
N LEU A 914 -19.96 -6.98 -9.51
CA LEU A 914 -19.97 -5.60 -9.01
C LEU A 914 -18.96 -4.72 -9.76
N GLU A 915 -17.77 -5.24 -10.09
CA GLU A 915 -16.79 -4.53 -10.92
C GLU A 915 -17.32 -4.31 -12.35
N THR A 916 -18.01 -5.28 -12.93
CA THR A 916 -18.64 -5.12 -14.25
C THR A 916 -19.74 -4.09 -14.22
N GLN A 917 -20.63 -4.13 -13.24
CA GLN A 917 -21.69 -3.12 -13.06
C GLN A 917 -21.09 -1.72 -12.81
N LEU A 918 -20.03 -1.62 -12.01
CA LEU A 918 -19.34 -0.35 -11.78
C LEU A 918 -18.64 0.15 -13.04
N SER A 919 -18.10 -0.75 -13.87
CA SER A 919 -17.51 -0.40 -15.15
C SER A 919 -18.56 0.03 -16.18
N GLU A 920 -19.72 -0.61 -16.20
CA GLU A 920 -20.86 -0.27 -17.04
C GLU A 920 -21.45 1.08 -16.61
N GLU A 921 -21.64 1.32 -15.32
CA GLU A 921 -22.08 2.61 -14.78
C GLU A 921 -21.04 3.72 -15.02
N ARG A 922 -19.74 3.40 -14.99
CA ARG A 922 -18.69 4.36 -15.40
C ARG A 922 -18.76 4.70 -16.89
N ILE A 923 -19.01 3.70 -17.74
CA ILE A 923 -19.18 3.90 -19.18
C ILE A 923 -20.48 4.66 -19.47
N ASN A 924 -21.55 4.36 -18.74
CA ASN A 924 -22.85 5.02 -18.85
C ASN A 924 -22.75 6.49 -18.36
N GLY A 925 -22.02 6.73 -17.28
CA GLY A 925 -21.66 8.07 -16.80
C GLY A 925 -20.76 8.84 -17.76
N MET A 926 -19.85 8.17 -18.48
CA MET A 926 -19.09 8.78 -19.57
C MET A 926 -19.95 9.06 -20.83
N GLY A 927 -21.01 8.26 -21.05
CA GLY A 927 -21.96 8.43 -22.16
C GLY A 927 -22.98 9.56 -21.94
N LEU A 928 -23.31 9.88 -20.69
CA LEU A 928 -24.27 10.95 -20.34
C LEU A 928 -23.63 12.34 -20.27
N HIS A 929 -22.30 12.45 -20.22
CA HIS A 929 -21.57 13.72 -20.18
C HIS A 929 -20.91 14.05 -21.53
N SER A 930 -21.74 14.29 -22.55
CA SER A 930 -21.28 14.99 -23.76
C SER A 930 -22.42 15.72 -24.48
N PRO A 931 -22.53 17.05 -24.36
CA PRO A 931 -23.23 17.87 -25.33
C PRO A 931 -22.26 18.41 -26.40
N ALA A 932 -22.53 18.01 -27.65
CA ALA A 932 -22.25 18.65 -28.94
C ALA A 932 -21.01 19.60 -29.11
N THR A 933 -20.10 19.26 -30.03
CA THR A 933 -19.92 19.98 -31.33
C THR A 933 -18.85 19.38 -32.28
N SER A 934 -19.24 19.32 -33.55
CA SER A 934 -18.48 19.49 -34.80
C SER A 934 -17.52 18.41 -35.39
N VAL A 935 -18.03 17.81 -36.48
CA VAL A 935 -17.46 17.68 -37.85
C VAL A 935 -16.16 16.88 -38.07
N GLY A 936 -16.36 15.64 -38.53
CA GLY A 936 -15.92 15.18 -39.87
C GLY A 936 -14.51 14.59 -40.03
N ARG A 937 -14.42 13.27 -40.22
CA ARG A 937 -13.58 12.62 -41.25
C ARG A 937 -13.85 11.11 -41.34
N ASP A 938 -14.13 10.63 -42.54
CA ASP A 938 -14.16 9.21 -42.91
C ASP A 938 -12.82 8.50 -42.64
N GLY A 939 -12.93 7.26 -42.14
CA GLY A 939 -11.86 6.26 -42.07
C GLY A 939 -12.35 4.98 -41.38
N PRO A 940 -12.41 3.83 -42.06
CA PRO A 940 -12.79 2.57 -41.43
C PRO A 940 -11.56 2.04 -40.68
N SER A 941 -11.35 2.50 -39.46
CA SER A 941 -10.33 1.94 -38.58
C SER A 941 -11.01 1.01 -37.60
N GLU A 942 -10.75 -0.28 -37.80
CA GLU A 942 -10.93 -1.35 -36.85
C GLU A 942 -10.61 -0.87 -35.42
N THR A 943 -11.64 -0.70 -34.61
CA THR A 943 -11.51 -0.70 -33.17
C THR A 943 -11.98 -2.06 -32.69
N THR A 944 -11.09 -3.06 -32.82
CA THR A 944 -11.16 -4.27 -32.01
C THR A 944 -11.03 -3.83 -30.56
N SER A 945 -12.20 -3.51 -30.00
CA SER A 945 -12.41 -3.01 -28.65
C SER A 945 -11.61 -3.87 -27.67
N THR A 946 -10.89 -3.24 -26.75
CA THR A 946 -10.21 -3.94 -25.64
C THR A 946 -11.16 -4.83 -24.85
N MET A 947 -12.47 -4.55 -24.90
CA MET A 947 -13.54 -5.41 -24.39
C MET A 947 -13.72 -6.69 -25.21
N VAL A 948 -13.59 -6.63 -26.54
CA VAL A 948 -13.57 -7.79 -27.44
C VAL A 948 -12.30 -8.60 -27.22
N LEU A 949 -11.14 -7.98 -27.02
CA LEU A 949 -9.90 -8.71 -26.71
C LEU A 949 -9.94 -9.35 -25.31
N LYS A 950 -10.50 -8.67 -24.30
CA LYS A 950 -10.68 -9.22 -22.95
C LYS A 950 -11.75 -10.33 -22.94
N ASN A 951 -12.81 -10.19 -23.74
CA ASN A 951 -13.82 -11.22 -23.91
C ASN A 951 -13.32 -12.41 -24.73
N GLU A 952 -12.52 -12.19 -25.78
CA GLU A 952 -11.87 -13.26 -26.55
C GLU A 952 -10.77 -13.95 -25.72
N PHE A 953 -10.06 -13.24 -24.84
CA PHE A 953 -9.13 -13.88 -23.89
C PHE A 953 -9.85 -14.67 -22.80
N LYS A 954 -10.95 -14.15 -22.23
CA LYS A 954 -11.81 -14.91 -21.30
C LYS A 954 -12.45 -16.11 -21.99
N LYS A 955 -12.90 -15.95 -23.23
CA LYS A 955 -13.44 -17.02 -24.06
C LYS A 955 -12.36 -18.04 -24.37
N MET A 956 -11.14 -17.64 -24.71
CA MET A 956 -9.99 -18.53 -24.87
C MET A 956 -9.66 -19.29 -23.57
N MET A 957 -9.73 -18.65 -22.40
CA MET A 957 -9.48 -19.32 -21.11
C MET A 957 -10.62 -20.27 -20.70
N ARG A 958 -11.87 -19.93 -21.02
CA ARG A 958 -13.01 -20.86 -20.86
C ARG A 958 -12.97 -21.98 -21.89
N ASP A 959 -12.58 -21.70 -23.12
CA ASP A 959 -12.43 -22.68 -24.19
C ASP A 959 -11.27 -23.60 -23.86
N THR A 960 -10.16 -23.12 -23.30
CA THR A 960 -9.05 -23.97 -22.85
C THR A 960 -9.42 -24.82 -21.63
N ARG A 961 -10.16 -24.27 -20.67
CA ARG A 961 -10.69 -25.05 -19.53
C ARG A 961 -11.74 -26.06 -19.96
N SER A 962 -12.65 -25.69 -20.85
CA SER A 962 -13.69 -26.59 -21.37
C SER A 962 -13.13 -27.61 -22.36
N GLU A 963 -12.04 -27.31 -23.07
CA GLU A 963 -11.29 -28.25 -23.90
C GLU A 963 -10.51 -29.22 -23.00
N ASN A 964 -9.86 -28.76 -21.92
CA ASN A 964 -9.25 -29.65 -20.93
C ASN A 964 -10.30 -30.53 -20.23
N ILE A 965 -11.46 -29.97 -19.87
CA ILE A 965 -12.58 -30.74 -19.31
C ILE A 965 -13.14 -31.68 -20.37
N ARG A 966 -13.23 -31.31 -21.66
CA ARG A 966 -13.61 -32.23 -22.75
C ARG A 966 -12.56 -33.29 -23.01
N ILE A 967 -11.28 -33.02 -22.83
CA ILE A 967 -10.21 -34.00 -22.95
C ILE A 967 -10.31 -34.99 -21.79
N LEU A 968 -10.52 -34.51 -20.56
CA LEU A 968 -10.85 -35.33 -19.39
C LEU A 968 -12.13 -36.15 -19.64
N LYS A 969 -13.18 -35.54 -20.18
CA LYS A 969 -14.45 -36.22 -20.50
C LYS A 969 -14.35 -37.18 -21.67
N ASN A 970 -13.51 -36.91 -22.67
CA ASN A 970 -13.22 -37.83 -23.78
C ASN A 970 -12.30 -38.96 -23.32
N VAL A 971 -11.43 -38.73 -22.33
CA VAL A 971 -10.67 -39.77 -21.64
C VAL A 971 -11.62 -40.64 -20.80
N ASP A 972 -12.60 -40.04 -20.13
CA ASP A 972 -13.64 -40.75 -19.37
C ASP A 972 -14.68 -41.45 -20.27
N ASP A 973 -15.06 -40.88 -21.42
CA ASP A 973 -15.94 -41.50 -22.43
C ASP A 973 -15.20 -42.56 -23.24
N SER A 974 -13.88 -42.41 -23.47
CA SER A 974 -13.05 -43.49 -24.02
C SER A 974 -12.92 -44.62 -23.01
N ARG A 975 -12.76 -44.32 -21.72
CA ARG A 975 -12.87 -45.31 -20.63
C ARG A 975 -14.26 -45.98 -20.60
N HIS A 976 -15.32 -45.27 -20.97
CA HIS A 976 -16.68 -45.82 -21.06
C HIS A 976 -16.92 -46.67 -22.33
N TRP A 977 -16.34 -46.34 -23.48
CA TRP A 977 -16.51 -47.08 -24.74
C TRP A 977 -15.61 -48.33 -24.83
N PHE A 978 -14.47 -48.33 -24.16
CA PHE A 978 -13.65 -49.54 -23.98
C PHE A 978 -14.19 -50.49 -22.90
N ALA A 979 -15.26 -50.10 -22.20
CA ALA A 979 -15.98 -50.90 -21.19
C ALA A 979 -17.32 -51.49 -21.69
N VAL A 980 -17.59 -51.43 -23.01
CA VAL A 980 -18.56 -52.29 -23.72
C VAL A 980 -17.77 -53.25 -24.61
#